data_AF-A0A9P6KGW5-F1
#
_entry.id   AF-A0A9P6KGW5-F1
#
_cell.length_a   1.000
_cell.length_b   1.000
_cell.length_c   1.000
_cell.angle_alpha   90.00
_cell.angle_beta   90.00
_cell.angle_gamma   90.00
#
_symmetry.space_group_name_H-M   'P 1'
#
loop_
_entity.id
_entity.type
_entity.pdbx_description
1 polymer ?
#
loop_
_entity_poly.entity_id
_entity_poly.type
_entity_poly.pdbx_seq_one_letter_code
_entity_poly.pdbx_strand_id
1 'polypeptide(L)'
;MQVHDYTFLFGIGLFFAFMDAYGIGANDVANSFATSVGSGTITLAQALIIACFCEFGGAFLLGASTTETIKGGIVETKLYATQPELLMLTMVCALIGSSTWVLFASSRGWPVSTTHAIVGAITGGGIADGIQWSGITKIVLSWVVSPLASGVVCALLFLFTKYMVLVHEDSFRRGLIAIPVYFGVALCVQVFYIIYKGAPDTKLKDSSTYIGIPVGIAIGVGFAVFLWCFFFLRPFLRRRILGNEDLRWYHVFYVPLVPHREKAPIDTEESGKGEKSGADGVDGEADASLVKLEEGEKSYFQKFKDVLFRGVRYDIHSKPSETTNAVHESATKFDPDTERLFSAVQVVTACFTSFAHGSNDVANAIGPLATIYYIWQNANIDVKKAPVPIWILAFGGAAIDLGLMTYGYHVMRTLGNDVTYMSPTRGFSAELATSITILTCSKLSLPVSSTHCITGATTAIGLCSGGGFKSLNWRLLLGVFAGWVATLPAAGITSGLILAFVSRAPKLLEKNMAWRQTLHVRRVASATSSSRLFSTSRTLFQAEAPKNDDNVFSVNQEEIAKFAAMSDEWWAPHGPFRMLHLMNPPRIRYIRNRLEASGAIGGLETHKNPAHARFPLMGLSILDVGCGGGLLSEALARLGANVTGLDASNENIQMARIHARRDPLLNGGGPGSIEYRHQTADLMLSTMSRTPLAYFLTVFSAEHLLRMVPVGTHDWSKYITPDELDTGVEELAQCKVLSIQGICFNPLSGQWELAPVSRSGSRSRNASTSSLGSLSSSGLLDCLSQMGASASESVNYLLAAKKVVPAADPASQSKGQGSEQ
;
A
#
# COMPACT_ATOMS: atom_id res chain seq x y z
N MET A 1 -0.21 0.00 27.12
CA MET A 1 0.18 0.66 25.85
C MET A 1 -0.36 2.08 25.83
N GLN A 2 0.43 3.08 25.42
CA GLN A 2 -0.04 4.44 25.08
C GLN A 2 -0.39 4.54 23.59
N VAL A 3 -1.12 5.58 23.22
CA VAL A 3 -1.43 5.86 21.80
C VAL A 3 -0.12 6.07 21.01
N HIS A 4 -0.06 5.52 19.80
CA HIS A 4 1.13 5.52 18.93
C HIS A 4 2.36 4.74 19.43
N ASP A 5 2.27 4.05 20.56
CA ASP A 5 3.29 3.05 20.92
C ASP A 5 3.37 1.96 19.84
N TYR A 6 4.56 1.37 19.67
CA TYR A 6 4.82 0.34 18.66
C TYR A 6 4.46 0.75 17.22
N THR A 7 4.68 2.02 16.85
CA THR A 7 4.50 2.50 15.46
C THR A 7 5.21 1.62 14.42
N PHE A 8 6.33 0.98 14.77
CA PHE A 8 6.99 0.02 13.89
C PHE A 8 6.10 -1.20 13.55
N LEU A 9 5.28 -1.70 14.48
CA LEU A 9 4.32 -2.78 14.20
C LEU A 9 3.25 -2.33 13.23
N PHE A 10 2.79 -1.07 13.34
CA PHE A 10 1.89 -0.49 12.33
C PHE A 10 2.57 -0.41 10.96
N GLY A 11 3.82 0.05 10.89
CA GLY A 11 4.58 0.10 9.63
C GLY A 11 4.79 -1.27 8.98
N ILE A 12 5.16 -2.28 9.77
CA ILE A 12 5.30 -3.68 9.29
C ILE A 12 3.93 -4.22 8.87
N GLY A 13 2.89 -4.00 9.68
CA GLY A 13 1.51 -4.40 9.37
C GLY A 13 1.02 -3.78 8.06
N LEU A 14 1.30 -2.50 7.83
CA LEU A 14 0.96 -1.81 6.58
C LEU A 14 1.65 -2.47 5.38
N PHE A 15 2.95 -2.74 5.48
CA PHE A 15 3.72 -3.41 4.42
C PHE A 15 3.20 -4.82 4.13
N PHE A 16 2.98 -5.65 5.15
CA PHE A 16 2.51 -7.01 4.93
C PHE A 16 1.02 -7.08 4.56
N ALA A 17 0.20 -6.10 4.95
CA ALA A 17 -1.15 -5.96 4.40
C ALA A 17 -1.12 -5.61 2.91
N PHE A 18 -0.18 -4.77 2.47
CA PHE A 18 0.04 -4.53 1.05
C PHE A 18 0.43 -5.83 0.32
N MET A 19 1.39 -6.58 0.87
CA MET A 19 1.84 -7.84 0.27
C MET A 19 0.73 -8.91 0.25
N ASP A 20 -0.11 -8.96 1.27
CA ASP A 20 -1.26 -9.87 1.34
C ASP A 20 -2.32 -9.47 0.31
N ALA A 21 -2.68 -8.18 0.22
CA ALA A 21 -3.59 -7.66 -0.80
C ALA A 21 -3.06 -7.84 -2.23
N TYR A 22 -1.76 -7.62 -2.44
CA TYR A 22 -1.09 -7.94 -3.71
C TYR A 22 -1.17 -9.44 -4.00
N GLY A 23 -0.95 -10.30 -3.00
CA GLY A 23 -1.11 -11.75 -3.12
C GLY A 23 -2.53 -12.14 -3.51
N ILE A 24 -3.54 -11.45 -2.97
CA ILE A 24 -4.96 -11.66 -3.33
C ILE A 24 -5.20 -11.38 -4.80
N GLY A 25 -4.76 -10.22 -5.31
CA GLY A 25 -4.89 -9.93 -6.74
C GLY A 25 -4.12 -10.91 -7.63
N ALA A 26 -2.94 -11.36 -7.18
CA ALA A 26 -2.13 -12.33 -7.91
C ALA A 26 -2.74 -13.74 -7.95
N ASN A 27 -3.45 -14.16 -6.89
CA ASN A 27 -4.03 -15.50 -6.82
C ASN A 27 -5.46 -15.54 -7.35
N ASP A 28 -6.28 -14.59 -6.93
CA ASP A 28 -7.74 -14.71 -7.03
C ASP A 28 -8.31 -14.02 -8.27
N VAL A 29 -7.52 -13.29 -9.07
CA VAL A 29 -7.96 -12.73 -10.37
C VAL A 29 -8.58 -13.79 -11.28
N ALA A 30 -8.06 -15.02 -11.20
CA ALA A 30 -8.52 -16.14 -11.99
C ALA A 30 -9.98 -16.49 -11.68
N ASN A 31 -10.46 -16.17 -10.47
CA ASN A 31 -11.82 -16.47 -10.06
C ASN A 31 -12.87 -15.62 -10.79
N SER A 32 -12.47 -14.44 -11.29
CA SER A 32 -13.37 -13.50 -11.97
C SER A 32 -13.26 -13.55 -13.49
N PHE A 33 -12.05 -13.79 -14.02
CA PHE A 33 -11.80 -13.63 -15.45
C PHE A 33 -11.29 -14.89 -16.15
N ALA A 34 -10.86 -15.94 -15.44
CA ALA A 34 -10.30 -17.11 -16.12
C ALA A 34 -11.33 -17.80 -17.04
N THR A 35 -12.61 -17.76 -16.69
CA THR A 35 -13.72 -18.26 -17.53
C THR A 35 -13.93 -17.41 -18.80
N SER A 36 -13.82 -16.09 -18.68
CA SER A 36 -13.98 -15.14 -19.78
C SER A 36 -12.79 -15.10 -20.74
N VAL A 37 -11.57 -15.23 -20.22
CA VAL A 37 -10.38 -15.37 -21.06
C VAL A 37 -10.30 -16.78 -21.63
N GLY A 38 -10.64 -17.81 -20.84
CA GLY A 38 -10.66 -19.22 -21.27
C GLY A 38 -11.65 -19.50 -22.40
N SER A 39 -12.82 -18.84 -22.40
CA SER A 39 -13.80 -18.94 -23.50
C SER A 39 -13.42 -18.11 -24.75
N GLY A 40 -12.33 -17.33 -24.69
CA GLY A 40 -11.94 -16.41 -25.76
C GLY A 40 -12.85 -15.18 -25.89
N THR A 41 -13.68 -14.87 -24.89
CA THR A 41 -14.61 -13.73 -24.92
C THR A 41 -13.88 -12.39 -24.77
N ILE A 42 -12.85 -12.36 -23.92
CA ILE A 42 -11.96 -11.21 -23.74
C ILE A 42 -10.51 -11.65 -23.69
N THR A 43 -9.61 -10.76 -24.08
CA THR A 43 -8.17 -10.96 -23.90
C THR A 43 -7.78 -10.76 -22.43
N LEU A 44 -6.63 -11.32 -22.05
CA LEU A 44 -6.04 -11.09 -20.72
C LEU A 44 -5.84 -9.60 -20.44
N ALA A 45 -5.38 -8.83 -21.42
CA ALA A 45 -5.24 -7.38 -21.30
C ALA A 45 -6.55 -6.65 -20.97
N GLN A 46 -7.64 -7.03 -21.65
CA GLN A 46 -8.97 -6.47 -21.39
C GLN A 46 -9.49 -6.86 -20.01
N ALA A 47 -9.29 -8.12 -19.61
CA ALA A 47 -9.65 -8.60 -18.28
C ALA A 47 -8.97 -7.77 -17.19
N LEU A 48 -7.67 -7.50 -17.33
CA LEU A 48 -6.91 -6.71 -16.34
C LEU A 48 -7.42 -5.27 -16.23
N ILE A 49 -7.74 -4.63 -17.36
CA ILE A 49 -8.31 -3.25 -17.35
C ILE A 49 -9.67 -3.24 -16.65
N ILE A 50 -10.54 -4.19 -16.95
CA ILE A 50 -11.86 -4.30 -16.32
C ILE A 50 -11.70 -4.52 -14.81
N ALA A 51 -10.80 -5.41 -14.41
CA ALA A 51 -10.53 -5.73 -13.02
C ALA A 51 -10.12 -4.50 -12.21
N CYS A 52 -9.24 -3.65 -12.74
CA CYS A 52 -8.81 -2.42 -12.04
C CYS A 52 -9.97 -1.48 -11.68
N PHE A 53 -11.08 -1.50 -12.44
CA PHE A 53 -12.25 -0.69 -12.08
C PHE A 53 -13.24 -1.48 -11.22
N CYS A 54 -13.47 -2.75 -11.55
CA CYS A 54 -14.47 -3.57 -10.88
C CYS A 54 -14.00 -4.07 -9.51
N GLU A 55 -12.80 -4.63 -9.39
CA GLU A 55 -12.25 -5.09 -8.10
C GLU A 55 -12.01 -3.92 -7.17
N PHE A 56 -11.35 -2.86 -7.64
CA PHE A 56 -11.17 -1.63 -6.85
C PHE A 56 -12.51 -1.05 -6.40
N GLY A 57 -13.49 -0.95 -7.32
CA GLY A 57 -14.82 -0.46 -7.01
C GLY A 57 -15.52 -1.31 -5.95
N GLY A 58 -15.41 -2.64 -6.05
CA GLY A 58 -15.95 -3.56 -5.06
C GLY A 58 -15.29 -3.41 -3.69
N ALA A 59 -13.96 -3.35 -3.65
CA ALA A 59 -13.16 -3.17 -2.46
C ALA A 59 -13.46 -1.85 -1.75
N PHE A 60 -13.49 -0.75 -2.51
CA PHE A 60 -13.69 0.60 -2.02
C PHE A 60 -15.13 0.87 -1.55
N LEU A 61 -16.13 0.42 -2.31
CA LEU A 61 -17.54 0.73 -2.03
C LEU A 61 -18.18 -0.23 -1.02
N LEU A 62 -17.83 -1.50 -1.03
CA LEU A 62 -18.51 -2.56 -0.25
C LEU A 62 -17.57 -3.38 0.65
N GLY A 63 -16.26 -3.11 0.64
CA GLY A 63 -15.28 -3.85 1.44
C GLY A 63 -15.41 -3.65 2.95
N ALA A 64 -15.97 -2.52 3.40
CA ALA A 64 -16.10 -2.17 4.81
C ALA A 64 -16.88 -3.22 5.62
N SER A 65 -18.06 -3.64 5.14
CA SER A 65 -18.91 -4.60 5.86
C SER A 65 -18.27 -5.99 5.98
N THR A 66 -17.51 -6.40 4.96
CA THR A 66 -16.80 -7.69 5.01
C THR A 66 -15.61 -7.61 5.96
N THR A 67 -14.91 -6.48 5.96
CA THR A 67 -13.79 -6.19 6.87
C THR A 67 -14.22 -6.25 8.34
N GLU A 68 -15.39 -5.72 8.66
CA GLU A 68 -15.97 -5.80 10.01
C GLU A 68 -16.19 -7.24 10.50
N THR A 69 -16.56 -8.14 9.59
CA THR A 69 -16.76 -9.57 9.89
C THR A 69 -15.46 -10.25 10.31
N ILE A 70 -14.35 -9.99 9.60
CA ILE A 70 -13.03 -10.59 9.89
C ILE A 70 -12.45 -10.04 11.20
N LYS A 71 -12.59 -8.73 11.44
CA LYS A 71 -12.03 -8.02 12.59
C LYS A 71 -12.53 -8.53 13.95
N GLY A 72 -13.80 -8.93 14.03
CA GLY A 72 -14.46 -9.33 15.29
C GLY A 72 -14.91 -10.78 15.37
N GLY A 73 -14.77 -11.56 14.29
CA GLY A 73 -15.36 -12.90 14.17
C GLY A 73 -14.40 -14.07 14.47
N ILE A 74 -13.08 -13.83 14.49
CA ILE A 74 -12.07 -14.92 14.53
C ILE A 74 -11.28 -14.94 15.84
N VAL A 75 -10.86 -13.78 16.36
CA VAL A 75 -10.10 -13.67 17.62
C VAL A 75 -11.00 -13.17 18.75
N GLU A 76 -10.94 -13.82 19.91
CA GLU A 76 -11.67 -13.36 21.09
C GLU A 76 -10.98 -12.13 21.70
N THR A 77 -11.41 -10.94 21.28
CA THR A 77 -10.81 -9.66 21.67
C THR A 77 -10.82 -9.41 23.19
N LYS A 78 -11.71 -10.07 23.94
CA LYS A 78 -11.79 -9.99 25.41
C LYS A 78 -10.55 -10.55 26.09
N LEU A 79 -9.92 -11.58 25.52
CA LEU A 79 -8.73 -12.20 26.11
C LEU A 79 -7.50 -11.29 26.04
N TYR A 80 -7.50 -10.39 25.06
CA TYR A 80 -6.46 -9.40 24.87
C TYR A 80 -6.73 -8.10 25.61
N ALA A 81 -7.86 -7.93 26.32
CA ALA A 81 -8.29 -6.67 26.94
C ALA A 81 -7.20 -6.01 27.81
N THR A 82 -6.34 -6.81 28.43
CA THR A 82 -5.23 -6.37 29.27
C THR A 82 -3.91 -6.14 28.52
N GLN A 83 -3.80 -6.60 27.26
CA GLN A 83 -2.60 -6.53 26.41
C GLN A 83 -2.94 -6.22 24.93
N PRO A 84 -3.36 -4.99 24.60
CA PRO A 84 -3.65 -4.57 23.23
C PRO A 84 -2.49 -4.78 22.25
N GLU A 85 -1.27 -4.56 22.71
CA GLU A 85 -0.03 -4.72 21.94
C GLU A 85 0.15 -6.14 21.42
N LEU A 86 -0.29 -7.16 22.18
CA LEU A 86 -0.18 -8.55 21.79
C LEU A 86 -1.15 -8.88 20.65
N LEU A 87 -2.38 -8.37 20.70
CA LEU A 87 -3.34 -8.52 19.61
C LEU A 87 -2.81 -7.86 18.33
N MET A 88 -2.19 -6.69 18.44
CA MET A 88 -1.57 -6.00 17.31
C MET A 88 -0.43 -6.83 16.70
N LEU A 89 0.46 -7.39 17.53
CA LEU A 89 1.53 -8.29 17.09
C LEU A 89 0.98 -9.55 16.41
N THR A 90 -0.08 -10.16 16.98
CA THR A 90 -0.75 -11.34 16.40
C THR A 90 -1.30 -11.04 15.01
N MET A 91 -1.91 -9.87 14.81
CA MET A 91 -2.42 -9.45 13.48
C MET A 91 -1.29 -9.20 12.48
N VAL A 92 -0.16 -8.64 12.91
CA VAL A 92 1.04 -8.49 12.07
C VAL A 92 1.58 -9.86 11.65
N CYS A 93 1.72 -10.80 12.59
CA CYS A 93 2.18 -12.16 12.30
C CYS A 93 1.21 -12.89 11.36
N ALA A 94 -0.09 -12.67 11.51
CA ALA A 94 -1.10 -13.23 10.62
C ALA A 94 -0.97 -12.72 9.18
N LEU A 95 -0.75 -11.41 8.99
CA LEU A 95 -0.50 -10.82 7.68
C LEU A 95 0.79 -11.37 7.04
N ILE A 96 1.87 -11.55 7.82
CA ILE A 96 3.11 -12.16 7.32
C ILE A 96 2.86 -13.61 6.89
N GLY A 97 2.21 -14.41 7.74
CA GLY A 97 1.93 -15.82 7.45
C GLY A 97 1.03 -16.01 6.23
N SER A 98 -0.04 -15.21 6.12
CA SER A 98 -0.96 -15.22 4.98
C SER A 98 -0.25 -14.82 3.68
N SER A 99 0.36 -13.63 3.65
CA SER A 99 1.00 -13.09 2.44
C SER A 99 2.12 -14.01 1.93
N THR A 100 2.94 -14.55 2.83
CA THR A 100 4.02 -15.48 2.46
C THR A 100 3.47 -16.72 1.76
N TRP A 101 2.42 -17.32 2.31
CA TRP A 101 1.81 -18.51 1.71
C TRP A 101 1.12 -18.20 0.38
N VAL A 102 0.32 -17.13 0.31
CA VAL A 102 -0.44 -16.76 -0.89
C VAL A 102 0.51 -16.41 -2.05
N LEU A 103 1.57 -15.65 -1.79
CA LEU A 103 2.58 -15.33 -2.81
C LEU A 103 3.33 -16.58 -3.28
N PHE A 104 3.66 -17.48 -2.35
CA PHE A 104 4.29 -18.76 -2.69
C PHE A 104 3.36 -19.61 -3.58
N ALA A 105 2.10 -19.79 -3.20
CA ALA A 105 1.12 -20.53 -4.00
C ALA A 105 0.92 -19.92 -5.39
N SER A 106 0.78 -18.59 -5.45
CA SER A 106 0.67 -17.85 -6.71
C SER A 106 1.89 -18.05 -7.61
N SER A 107 3.10 -18.12 -7.04
CA SER A 107 4.33 -18.36 -7.81
C SER A 107 4.40 -19.72 -8.46
N ARG A 108 3.63 -20.68 -7.93
CA ARG A 108 3.49 -22.03 -8.50
C ARG A 108 2.26 -22.16 -9.39
N GLY A 109 1.50 -21.09 -9.57
CA GLY A 109 0.22 -21.10 -10.29
C GLY A 109 -0.84 -21.94 -9.59
N TRP A 110 -0.74 -22.12 -8.27
CA TRP A 110 -1.70 -22.89 -7.48
C TRP A 110 -2.86 -21.98 -7.04
N PRO A 111 -4.09 -22.28 -7.46
CA PRO A 111 -5.26 -21.55 -6.98
C PRO A 111 -5.56 -21.99 -5.55
N VAL A 112 -5.40 -21.07 -4.61
CA VAL A 112 -5.65 -21.29 -3.18
C VAL A 112 -6.75 -20.35 -2.69
N SER A 113 -7.11 -20.47 -1.42
CA SER A 113 -8.10 -19.59 -0.79
C SER A 113 -7.37 -18.59 0.11
N THR A 114 -7.37 -17.32 -0.28
CA THR A 114 -6.77 -16.23 0.50
C THR A 114 -7.51 -16.01 1.82
N THR A 115 -8.84 -16.14 1.82
CA THR A 115 -9.68 -16.14 3.03
C THR A 115 -9.22 -17.23 4.01
N HIS A 116 -8.87 -18.42 3.51
CA HIS A 116 -8.36 -19.49 4.37
C HIS A 116 -6.94 -19.24 4.86
N ALA A 117 -6.09 -18.63 4.03
CA ALA A 117 -4.74 -18.28 4.41
C ALA A 117 -4.75 -17.32 5.61
N ILE A 118 -5.53 -16.22 5.54
CA ILE A 118 -5.59 -15.27 6.65
C ILE A 118 -6.29 -15.85 7.89
N VAL A 119 -7.39 -16.60 7.73
CA VAL A 119 -8.06 -17.25 8.86
C VAL A 119 -7.12 -18.25 9.54
N GLY A 120 -6.41 -19.07 8.76
CA GLY A 120 -5.41 -20.01 9.25
C GLY A 120 -4.29 -19.28 9.99
N ALA A 121 -3.77 -18.19 9.41
CA ALA A 121 -2.71 -17.38 10.00
C ALA A 121 -3.15 -16.70 11.32
N ILE A 122 -4.36 -16.15 11.38
CA ILE A 122 -4.96 -15.60 12.61
C ILE A 122 -5.13 -16.70 13.66
N THR A 123 -5.62 -17.88 13.25
CA THR A 123 -5.80 -19.04 14.14
C THR A 123 -4.46 -19.49 14.73
N GLY A 124 -3.43 -19.64 13.89
CA GLY A 124 -2.09 -20.03 14.31
C GLY A 124 -1.44 -19.04 15.27
N GLY A 125 -1.63 -17.74 15.05
CA GLY A 125 -1.21 -16.70 15.99
C GLY A 125 -2.04 -16.68 17.28
N GLY A 126 -3.33 -17.00 17.21
CA GLY A 126 -4.25 -17.00 18.36
C GLY A 126 -4.21 -18.26 19.24
N ILE A 127 -3.63 -19.38 18.77
CA ILE A 127 -3.64 -20.67 19.48
C ILE A 127 -3.07 -20.58 20.91
N ALA A 128 -2.11 -19.69 21.15
CA ALA A 128 -1.49 -19.53 22.46
C ALA A 128 -2.35 -18.77 23.48
N ASP A 129 -3.22 -17.86 23.01
CA ASP A 129 -3.85 -16.81 23.84
C ASP A 129 -5.39 -16.78 23.74
N GLY A 130 -5.97 -17.63 22.89
CA GLY A 130 -7.38 -18.02 22.89
C GLY A 130 -8.14 -17.65 21.62
N ILE A 131 -8.93 -18.62 21.14
CA ILE A 131 -9.58 -18.62 19.82
C ILE A 131 -11.09 -18.74 19.98
N GLN A 132 -11.82 -18.01 19.13
CA GLN A 132 -13.26 -18.19 19.02
C GLN A 132 -13.59 -19.36 18.07
N TRP A 133 -13.72 -20.56 18.64
CA TRP A 133 -14.04 -21.79 17.90
C TRP A 133 -15.31 -21.70 17.05
N SER A 134 -16.31 -20.92 17.49
CA SER A 134 -17.55 -20.71 16.72
C SER A 134 -17.34 -19.97 15.40
N GLY A 135 -16.33 -19.10 15.31
CA GLY A 135 -15.93 -18.46 14.05
C GLY A 135 -15.27 -19.44 13.10
N ILE A 136 -14.33 -20.25 13.59
CA ILE A 136 -13.63 -21.28 12.81
C ILE A 136 -14.60 -22.33 12.27
N THR A 137 -15.56 -22.80 13.08
CA THR A 137 -16.55 -23.80 12.63
C THR A 137 -17.37 -23.27 11.44
N LYS A 138 -17.74 -21.99 11.43
CA LYS A 138 -18.44 -21.38 10.29
C LYS A 138 -17.59 -21.36 9.01
N ILE A 139 -16.27 -21.17 9.14
CA ILE A 139 -15.33 -21.17 8.02
C ILE A 139 -15.14 -22.59 7.49
N VAL A 140 -14.95 -23.58 8.36
CA VAL A 140 -14.85 -24.98 7.93
C VAL A 140 -16.15 -25.44 7.27
N LEU A 141 -17.32 -25.04 7.80
CA LEU A 141 -18.61 -25.33 7.17
C LEU A 141 -18.72 -24.68 5.78
N SER A 142 -18.12 -23.50 5.57
CA SER A 142 -18.14 -22.83 4.27
C SER A 142 -17.34 -23.58 3.20
N TRP A 143 -16.40 -24.46 3.57
CA TRP A 143 -15.65 -25.30 2.60
C TRP A 143 -16.53 -26.21 1.78
N VAL A 144 -17.65 -26.65 2.36
CA VAL A 144 -18.62 -27.52 1.69
C VAL A 144 -19.78 -26.70 1.16
N VAL A 145 -20.31 -25.80 1.97
CA VAL A 145 -21.53 -25.06 1.62
C VAL A 145 -21.31 -24.12 0.44
N SER A 146 -20.19 -23.38 0.38
CA SER A 146 -19.97 -22.39 -0.69
C SER A 146 -19.77 -22.99 -2.08
N PRO A 147 -18.92 -24.01 -2.32
CA PRO A 147 -18.80 -24.62 -3.65
C PRO A 147 -20.07 -25.37 -4.04
N LEU A 148 -20.77 -26.00 -3.09
CA LEU A 148 -22.02 -26.71 -3.37
C LEU A 148 -23.15 -25.74 -3.74
N ALA A 149 -23.34 -24.67 -2.98
CA ALA A 149 -24.35 -23.65 -3.26
C ALA A 149 -24.10 -23.00 -4.62
N SER A 150 -22.86 -22.59 -4.90
CA SER A 150 -22.47 -22.03 -6.19
C SER A 150 -22.68 -23.04 -7.32
N GLY A 151 -22.30 -24.31 -7.12
CA GLY A 151 -22.51 -25.39 -8.08
C GLY A 151 -23.98 -25.65 -8.39
N VAL A 152 -24.86 -25.65 -7.39
CA VAL A 152 -26.31 -25.83 -7.58
C VAL A 152 -26.90 -24.66 -8.36
N VAL A 153 -26.61 -23.42 -7.96
CA VAL A 153 -27.10 -22.22 -8.67
C VAL A 153 -26.61 -22.24 -10.13
N CYS A 154 -25.34 -22.59 -10.32
CA CYS A 154 -24.73 -22.68 -11.64
C CYS A 154 -25.36 -23.76 -12.52
N ALA A 155 -25.58 -24.96 -11.99
CA ALA A 155 -26.24 -26.04 -12.69
C ALA A 155 -27.66 -25.64 -13.13
N LEU A 156 -28.43 -24.98 -12.25
CA LEU A 156 -29.77 -24.51 -12.57
C LEU A 156 -29.75 -23.47 -13.70
N LEU A 157 -28.87 -22.47 -13.61
CA LEU A 157 -28.72 -21.44 -14.65
C LEU A 157 -28.29 -22.03 -15.99
N PHE A 158 -27.29 -22.92 -15.99
CA PHE A 158 -26.78 -23.52 -17.20
C PHE A 158 -27.79 -24.50 -17.82
N LEU A 159 -28.44 -25.36 -17.03
CA LEU A 159 -29.44 -26.29 -17.55
C LEU A 159 -30.66 -25.55 -18.11
N PHE A 160 -31.09 -24.48 -17.45
CA PHE A 160 -32.15 -23.61 -17.97
C PHE A 160 -31.74 -23.02 -19.33
N THR A 161 -30.55 -22.45 -19.43
CA THR A 161 -30.02 -21.90 -20.69
C THR A 161 -29.89 -22.97 -21.77
N LYS A 162 -29.36 -24.14 -21.40
CA LYS A 162 -29.16 -25.29 -22.29
C LYS A 162 -30.46 -25.74 -22.94
N TYR A 163 -31.50 -26.01 -22.16
CA TYR A 163 -32.74 -26.55 -22.69
C TYR A 163 -33.66 -25.49 -23.29
N MET A 164 -33.64 -24.25 -22.78
CA MET A 164 -34.50 -23.19 -23.31
C MET A 164 -33.91 -22.53 -24.56
N VAL A 165 -32.58 -22.49 -24.70
CA VAL A 165 -31.89 -21.77 -25.77
C VAL A 165 -31.00 -22.69 -26.60
N LEU A 166 -30.00 -23.34 -26.01
CA LEU A 166 -28.87 -23.92 -26.76
C LEU A 166 -29.19 -25.20 -27.55
N VAL A 167 -30.06 -26.05 -27.02
CA VAL A 167 -30.44 -27.32 -27.66
C VAL A 167 -31.51 -27.13 -28.75
N HIS A 168 -32.15 -25.97 -28.80
CA HIS A 168 -33.21 -25.70 -29.76
C HIS A 168 -32.66 -25.52 -31.18
N GLU A 169 -33.40 -25.96 -32.20
CA GLU A 169 -33.01 -25.82 -33.62
C GLU A 169 -32.73 -24.35 -33.98
N ASP A 170 -33.64 -23.43 -33.65
CA ASP A 170 -33.45 -21.98 -33.75
C ASP A 170 -32.75 -21.34 -32.52
N SER A 171 -31.65 -21.94 -32.07
CA SER A 171 -30.90 -21.51 -30.87
C SER A 171 -30.51 -20.02 -30.92
N PHE A 172 -30.05 -19.53 -32.06
CA PHE A 172 -29.64 -18.12 -32.23
C PHE A 172 -30.80 -17.14 -32.01
N ARG A 173 -31.97 -17.41 -32.61
CA ARG A 173 -33.16 -16.57 -32.45
C ARG A 173 -33.64 -16.55 -31.02
N ARG A 174 -33.64 -17.71 -30.35
CA ARG A 174 -33.98 -17.80 -28.92
C ARG A 174 -32.96 -17.06 -28.05
N GLY A 175 -31.67 -17.16 -28.36
CA GLY A 175 -30.61 -16.41 -27.71
C GLY A 175 -30.83 -14.90 -27.79
N LEU A 176 -31.15 -14.38 -28.97
CA LEU A 176 -31.49 -12.96 -29.17
C LEU A 176 -32.70 -12.50 -28.35
N ILE A 177 -33.68 -13.37 -28.10
CA ILE A 177 -34.85 -13.06 -27.26
C ILE A 177 -34.47 -13.12 -25.76
N ALA A 178 -33.58 -14.04 -25.39
CA ALA A 178 -33.18 -14.27 -24.01
C ALA A 178 -32.16 -13.24 -23.48
N ILE A 179 -31.28 -12.69 -24.33
CA ILE A 179 -30.25 -11.71 -23.94
C ILE A 179 -30.80 -10.56 -23.08
N PRO A 180 -31.85 -9.82 -23.49
CA PRO A 180 -32.38 -8.74 -22.66
C PRO A 180 -32.83 -9.21 -21.26
N VAL A 181 -33.40 -10.41 -21.17
CA VAL A 181 -33.84 -11.00 -19.90
C VAL A 181 -32.63 -11.30 -19.01
N TYR A 182 -31.59 -11.94 -19.55
CA TYR A 182 -30.38 -12.25 -18.79
C TYR A 182 -29.68 -10.99 -18.26
N PHE A 183 -29.54 -9.96 -19.10
CA PHE A 183 -28.99 -8.67 -18.68
C PHE A 183 -29.84 -8.02 -17.59
N GLY A 184 -31.17 -7.96 -17.77
CA GLY A 184 -32.08 -7.36 -16.81
C GLY A 184 -32.07 -8.07 -15.46
N VAL A 185 -32.11 -9.40 -15.45
CA VAL A 185 -32.08 -10.21 -14.21
C VAL A 185 -30.73 -10.11 -13.52
N ALA A 186 -29.62 -10.24 -14.25
CA ALA A 186 -28.28 -10.17 -13.68
C ALA A 186 -28.03 -8.81 -13.02
N LEU A 187 -28.40 -7.71 -13.70
CA LEU A 187 -28.28 -6.36 -13.13
C LEU A 187 -29.24 -6.12 -11.98
N CYS A 188 -30.48 -6.59 -12.06
CA CYS A 188 -31.44 -6.47 -10.96
C CYS A 188 -30.85 -7.10 -9.68
N VAL A 189 -30.37 -8.34 -9.77
CA VAL A 189 -29.79 -9.04 -8.62
C VAL A 189 -28.55 -8.29 -8.11
N GLN A 190 -27.65 -7.87 -9.00
CA GLN A 190 -26.42 -7.20 -8.59
C GLN A 190 -26.69 -5.84 -7.92
N VAL A 191 -27.53 -4.99 -8.52
CA VAL A 191 -27.90 -3.67 -7.99
C VAL A 191 -28.60 -3.81 -6.64
N PHE A 192 -29.49 -4.79 -6.49
CA PHE A 192 -30.12 -5.09 -5.20
C PHE A 192 -29.05 -5.33 -4.13
N TYR A 193 -28.10 -6.23 -4.36
CA TYR A 193 -27.06 -6.52 -3.38
C TYR A 193 -26.13 -5.34 -3.12
N ILE A 194 -25.77 -4.55 -4.13
CA ILE A 194 -24.94 -3.35 -3.96
C ILE A 194 -25.62 -2.35 -3.02
N ILE A 195 -26.89 -2.03 -3.26
CA ILE A 195 -27.63 -1.07 -2.44
C ILE A 195 -27.91 -1.67 -1.06
N TYR A 196 -28.39 -2.91 -1.03
CA TYR A 196 -28.76 -3.57 0.22
C TYR A 196 -27.54 -3.76 1.14
N LYS A 197 -26.34 -4.04 0.58
CA LYS A 197 -25.06 -4.18 1.32
C LYS A 197 -24.41 -2.84 1.64
N GLY A 198 -24.34 -1.92 0.68
CA GLY A 198 -23.62 -0.65 0.81
C GLY A 198 -24.35 0.42 1.62
N ALA A 199 -25.65 0.24 1.88
CA ALA A 199 -26.41 1.21 2.68
C ALA A 199 -25.91 1.26 4.15
N PRO A 200 -25.54 2.46 4.65
CA PRO A 200 -25.02 2.63 6.01
C PRO A 200 -26.03 2.16 7.06
N ASP A 201 -25.52 1.70 8.22
CA ASP A 201 -26.31 1.31 9.40
C ASP A 201 -27.11 2.49 9.96
N THR A 202 -28.22 2.80 9.30
CA THR A 202 -29.23 3.74 9.77
C THR A 202 -30.32 2.96 10.51
N LYS A 203 -30.97 3.60 11.48
CA LYS A 203 -32.13 3.05 12.21
C LYS A 203 -33.33 2.67 11.32
N LEU A 204 -33.23 2.91 10.01
CA LEU A 204 -34.21 2.50 9.01
C LEU A 204 -34.15 0.99 8.71
N LYS A 205 -33.06 0.27 9.04
CA LYS A 205 -32.90 -1.18 8.80
C LYS A 205 -33.93 -2.07 9.49
N ASP A 206 -34.57 -1.58 10.57
CA ASP A 206 -35.60 -2.30 11.33
C ASP A 206 -37.03 -2.14 10.76
N SER A 207 -37.23 -1.32 9.72
CA SER A 207 -38.54 -1.14 9.09
C SER A 207 -38.70 -2.08 7.88
N SER A 208 -39.85 -2.73 7.75
CA SER A 208 -40.20 -3.57 6.56
C SER A 208 -40.10 -2.81 5.23
N THR A 209 -40.14 -1.48 5.26
CA THR A 209 -39.95 -0.58 4.11
C THR A 209 -38.50 -0.55 3.61
N TYR A 210 -37.52 -0.94 4.42
CA TYR A 210 -36.08 -0.88 4.08
C TYR A 210 -35.66 -1.81 2.95
N ILE A 211 -36.30 -2.98 2.82
CA ILE A 211 -36.01 -3.92 1.73
C ILE A 211 -36.72 -3.47 0.44
N GLY A 212 -37.88 -2.82 0.55
CA GLY A 212 -38.70 -2.39 -0.59
C GLY A 212 -38.00 -1.38 -1.49
N ILE A 213 -37.22 -0.43 -0.92
CA ILE A 213 -36.52 0.60 -1.71
C ILE A 213 -35.40 0.00 -2.58
N PRO A 214 -34.43 -0.78 -2.05
CA PRO A 214 -33.43 -1.48 -2.86
C PRO A 214 -34.05 -2.39 -3.91
N VAL A 215 -35.13 -3.12 -3.58
CA VAL A 215 -35.83 -4.00 -4.53
C VAL A 215 -36.47 -3.17 -5.65
N GLY A 216 -37.14 -2.07 -5.33
CA GLY A 216 -37.75 -1.19 -6.33
C GLY A 216 -36.73 -0.57 -7.28
N ILE A 217 -35.61 -0.07 -6.74
CA ILE A 217 -34.51 0.47 -7.57
C ILE A 217 -33.90 -0.64 -8.44
N ALA A 218 -33.64 -1.80 -7.87
CA ALA A 218 -33.08 -2.95 -8.59
C ALA A 218 -33.96 -3.40 -9.75
N ILE A 219 -35.28 -3.55 -9.52
CA ILE A 219 -36.24 -3.89 -10.56
C ILE A 219 -36.32 -2.78 -11.61
N GLY A 220 -36.33 -1.51 -11.20
CA GLY A 220 -36.35 -0.36 -12.11
C GLY A 220 -35.13 -0.31 -13.02
N VAL A 221 -33.92 -0.48 -12.47
CA VAL A 221 -32.67 -0.53 -13.24
C VAL A 221 -32.63 -1.77 -14.15
N GLY A 222 -33.00 -2.94 -13.63
CA GLY A 222 -33.09 -4.17 -14.41
C GLY A 222 -34.04 -4.06 -15.59
N PHE A 223 -35.22 -3.44 -15.38
CA PHE A 223 -36.20 -3.20 -16.44
C PHE A 223 -35.72 -2.16 -17.46
N ALA A 224 -35.08 -1.07 -17.01
CA ALA A 224 -34.50 -0.07 -17.90
C ALA A 224 -33.43 -0.69 -18.82
N VAL A 225 -32.54 -1.53 -18.27
CA VAL A 225 -31.53 -2.22 -19.07
C VAL A 225 -32.13 -3.30 -19.94
N PHE A 226 -33.17 -4.00 -19.48
CA PHE A 226 -33.95 -4.90 -20.34
C PHE A 226 -34.47 -4.16 -21.58
N LEU A 227 -35.13 -3.00 -21.40
CA LEU A 227 -35.64 -2.20 -22.52
C LEU A 227 -34.50 -1.73 -23.43
N TRP A 228 -33.40 -1.26 -22.86
CA TRP A 228 -32.23 -0.85 -23.63
C TRP A 228 -31.66 -2.01 -24.46
N CYS A 229 -31.48 -3.19 -23.85
CA CYS A 229 -31.02 -4.37 -24.55
C CYS A 229 -32.00 -4.81 -25.64
N PHE A 230 -33.31 -4.68 -25.40
CA PHE A 230 -34.35 -5.04 -26.36
C PHE A 230 -34.33 -4.13 -27.60
N PHE A 231 -34.22 -2.81 -27.41
CA PHE A 231 -34.27 -1.83 -28.51
C PHE A 231 -32.93 -1.58 -29.20
N PHE A 232 -31.81 -1.76 -28.52
CA PHE A 232 -30.49 -1.36 -29.01
C PHE A 232 -29.53 -2.55 -29.17
N LEU A 233 -29.31 -3.33 -28.11
CA LEU A 233 -28.33 -4.43 -28.14
C LEU A 233 -28.79 -5.58 -29.04
N ARG A 234 -30.06 -6.00 -28.95
CA ARG A 234 -30.63 -7.08 -29.75
C ARG A 234 -30.52 -6.82 -31.26
N PRO A 235 -30.97 -5.67 -31.81
CA PRO A 235 -30.78 -5.39 -33.23
C PRO A 235 -29.31 -5.24 -33.61
N PHE A 236 -28.46 -4.71 -32.73
CA PHE A 236 -27.02 -4.60 -32.96
C PHE A 236 -26.36 -5.98 -33.12
N LEU A 237 -26.60 -6.89 -32.18
CA LEU A 237 -26.05 -8.24 -32.21
C LEU A 237 -26.58 -9.04 -33.41
N ARG A 238 -27.87 -8.89 -33.74
CA ARG A 238 -28.46 -9.52 -34.93
C ARG A 238 -27.75 -9.07 -36.21
N ARG A 239 -27.54 -7.76 -36.39
CA ARG A 239 -26.88 -7.20 -37.59
C ARG A 239 -25.40 -7.55 -37.66
N ARG A 240 -24.71 -7.55 -36.51
CA ARG A 240 -23.28 -7.84 -36.45
C ARG A 240 -22.96 -9.32 -36.69
N ILE A 241 -23.70 -10.24 -36.07
CA ILE A 241 -23.39 -11.68 -36.14
C ILE A 241 -24.08 -12.33 -37.35
N LEU A 242 -25.40 -12.21 -37.47
CA LEU A 242 -26.14 -12.83 -38.58
C LEU A 242 -26.00 -12.02 -39.88
N GLY A 243 -25.95 -10.69 -39.79
CA GLY A 243 -25.78 -9.81 -40.95
C GLY A 243 -24.34 -9.66 -41.43
N ASN A 244 -23.35 -10.07 -40.60
CA ASN A 244 -21.91 -9.86 -40.83
C ASN A 244 -21.57 -8.41 -41.22
N GLU A 245 -22.28 -7.44 -40.64
CA GLU A 245 -22.05 -6.01 -40.87
C GLU A 245 -20.86 -5.52 -40.02
N ASP A 246 -19.98 -4.70 -40.60
CA ASP A 246 -18.91 -4.01 -39.86
C ASP A 246 -19.48 -2.85 -39.00
N LEU A 247 -20.07 -3.25 -37.88
CA LEU A 247 -20.60 -2.35 -36.86
C LEU A 247 -19.58 -2.14 -35.74
N ARG A 248 -19.13 -0.88 -35.61
CA ARG A 248 -18.35 -0.41 -34.45
C ARG A 248 -19.15 -0.49 -33.16
N TRP A 249 -18.47 -0.68 -32.03
CA TRP A 249 -19.09 -0.86 -30.70
C TRP A 249 -20.05 0.27 -30.32
N TYR A 250 -19.73 1.52 -30.66
CA TYR A 250 -20.55 2.69 -30.32
C TYR A 250 -21.86 2.78 -31.12
N HIS A 251 -22.00 2.04 -32.23
CA HIS A 251 -23.25 2.00 -32.97
C HIS A 251 -24.37 1.34 -32.16
N VAL A 252 -24.07 0.57 -31.12
CA VAL A 252 -25.09 -0.09 -30.28
C VAL A 252 -26.11 0.93 -29.77
N PHE A 253 -25.70 2.14 -29.38
CA PHE A 253 -26.56 3.16 -28.77
C PHE A 253 -27.57 3.80 -29.73
N TYR A 254 -27.40 3.65 -31.04
CA TYR A 254 -28.29 4.25 -32.04
C TYR A 254 -28.45 3.34 -33.27
N VAL A 255 -28.26 2.03 -33.11
CA VAL A 255 -28.25 1.07 -34.22
C VAL A 255 -29.53 1.10 -35.08
N PRO A 256 -30.74 1.38 -34.57
CA PRO A 256 -31.92 1.48 -35.42
C PRO A 256 -31.83 2.60 -36.46
N LEU A 257 -31.00 3.62 -36.20
CA LEU A 257 -30.76 4.76 -37.09
C LEU A 257 -29.59 4.55 -38.05
N VAL A 258 -28.76 3.51 -37.84
CA VAL A 258 -27.59 3.24 -38.67
C VAL A 258 -28.05 2.54 -39.96
N PRO A 259 -27.78 3.10 -41.15
CA PRO A 259 -28.09 2.43 -42.42
C PRO A 259 -27.44 1.04 -42.49
N HIS A 260 -28.04 0.10 -43.22
CA HIS A 260 -27.43 -1.22 -43.43
C HIS A 260 -26.16 -1.04 -44.27
N ARG A 261 -25.06 -1.62 -43.79
CA ARG A 261 -23.77 -1.59 -44.48
C ARG A 261 -23.57 -2.88 -45.26
N GLU A 262 -22.85 -2.82 -46.38
CA GLU A 262 -22.49 -4.03 -47.13
C GLU A 262 -21.65 -4.96 -46.26
N LYS A 263 -21.78 -6.27 -46.54
CA LYS A 263 -21.06 -7.33 -45.80
C LYS A 263 -19.57 -7.03 -45.81
N ALA A 264 -18.91 -7.13 -44.66
CA ALA A 264 -17.45 -7.14 -44.64
C ALA A 264 -16.96 -8.27 -45.58
N PRO A 265 -15.91 -8.04 -46.39
CA PRO A 265 -15.34 -9.09 -47.22
C PRO A 265 -15.01 -10.30 -46.33
N ILE A 266 -15.38 -11.49 -46.78
CA ILE A 266 -15.00 -12.73 -46.11
C ILE A 266 -13.50 -12.89 -46.37
N ASP A 267 -12.67 -12.55 -45.38
CA ASP A 267 -11.25 -12.89 -45.40
C ASP A 267 -11.14 -14.41 -45.53
N THR A 268 -10.77 -14.89 -46.72
CA THR A 268 -10.71 -16.33 -47.03
C THR A 268 -9.41 -16.97 -46.53
N GLU A 269 -8.79 -16.40 -45.49
CA GLU A 269 -7.53 -16.85 -44.91
C GLU A 269 -7.55 -16.88 -43.38
N GLU A 270 -8.55 -17.53 -42.77
CA GLU A 270 -8.44 -17.99 -41.37
C GLU A 270 -9.00 -19.40 -41.13
N SER A 271 -8.90 -20.28 -42.14
CA SER A 271 -9.00 -21.73 -41.98
C SER A 271 -7.62 -22.34 -42.16
N GLY A 272 -6.71 -22.15 -41.19
CA GLY A 272 -5.38 -22.76 -41.30
C GLY A 272 -4.30 -22.30 -40.33
N LYS A 273 -4.59 -22.10 -39.04
CA LYS A 273 -3.55 -22.08 -38.00
C LYS A 273 -4.03 -22.84 -36.77
N GLY A 274 -3.65 -24.11 -36.70
CA GLY A 274 -4.00 -24.97 -35.57
C GLY A 274 -3.53 -26.42 -35.62
N GLU A 275 -2.93 -26.91 -36.71
CA GLU A 275 -2.16 -28.17 -36.70
C GLU A 275 -0.71 -27.90 -37.11
N LYS A 276 0.20 -28.09 -36.16
CA LYS A 276 1.57 -28.53 -36.44
C LYS A 276 1.81 -29.77 -35.60
N SER A 277 1.32 -30.89 -36.11
CA SER A 277 1.87 -32.22 -35.85
C SER A 277 3.23 -32.35 -36.56
N GLY A 278 4.09 -33.20 -36.00
CA GLY A 278 5.51 -33.23 -36.29
C GLY A 278 5.90 -33.59 -37.71
N ALA A 279 7.14 -33.24 -38.04
CA ALA A 279 7.87 -33.86 -39.12
C ALA A 279 9.25 -34.25 -38.56
N ASP A 280 9.48 -35.56 -38.47
CA ASP A 280 10.82 -36.14 -38.43
C ASP A 280 11.53 -35.90 -39.78
N GLY A 281 12.86 -35.98 -39.73
CA GLY A 281 13.79 -35.33 -40.65
C GLY A 281 13.87 -35.86 -42.08
N VAL A 282 14.47 -35.04 -42.95
CA VAL A 282 15.53 -35.40 -43.92
C VAL A 282 16.42 -34.16 -44.14
N ASP A 283 17.70 -34.44 -44.30
CA ASP A 283 18.87 -33.56 -44.35
C ASP A 283 18.89 -32.48 -45.44
N GLY A 284 19.57 -31.38 -45.15
CA GLY A 284 19.93 -30.34 -46.10
C GLY A 284 20.80 -29.25 -45.45
N GLU A 285 22.10 -29.48 -45.38
CA GLU A 285 23.10 -28.42 -45.15
C GLU A 285 23.03 -27.39 -46.29
N ALA A 286 22.69 -26.14 -45.96
CA ALA A 286 23.13 -24.97 -46.70
C ALA A 286 23.17 -23.75 -45.77
N ASP A 287 24.40 -23.30 -45.53
CA ASP A 287 24.81 -22.10 -44.82
C ASP A 287 24.12 -20.82 -45.35
N ALA A 288 23.58 -20.04 -44.43
CA ALA A 288 23.39 -18.60 -44.60
C ALA A 288 23.42 -17.94 -43.22
N SER A 289 24.60 -17.98 -42.62
CA SER A 289 25.11 -16.83 -41.87
C SER A 289 24.76 -15.50 -42.58
N LEU A 290 24.38 -14.47 -41.79
CA LEU A 290 23.77 -13.16 -42.17
C LEU A 290 22.22 -13.22 -42.11
N VAL A 291 21.56 -12.90 -40.99
CA VAL A 291 21.52 -11.60 -40.33
C VAL A 291 21.29 -11.80 -38.82
N LYS A 292 22.33 -11.59 -38.00
CA LYS A 292 22.14 -11.24 -36.59
C LYS A 292 21.79 -9.76 -36.55
N LEU A 293 20.50 -9.43 -36.41
CA LEU A 293 20.13 -8.10 -35.96
C LEU A 293 20.65 -7.95 -34.53
N GLU A 294 21.54 -7.00 -34.32
CA GLU A 294 21.99 -6.59 -32.99
C GLU A 294 20.76 -6.14 -32.19
N GLU A 295 20.34 -6.94 -31.21
CA GLU A 295 19.41 -6.49 -30.17
C GLU A 295 20.15 -5.48 -29.30
N GLY A 296 19.94 -4.18 -29.59
CA GLY A 296 20.46 -3.11 -28.75
C GLY A 296 20.02 -3.27 -27.30
N GLU A 297 20.91 -2.95 -26.35
CA GLU A 297 20.65 -3.02 -24.92
C GLU A 297 19.35 -2.27 -24.56
N LYS A 298 18.30 -3.01 -24.23
CA LYS A 298 17.03 -2.43 -23.79
C LYS A 298 17.26 -1.58 -22.54
N SER A 299 16.86 -0.31 -22.60
CA SER A 299 16.91 0.63 -21.47
C SER A 299 16.23 0.03 -20.23
N TYR A 300 16.76 0.32 -19.04
CA TYR A 300 16.18 -0.15 -17.76
C TYR A 300 14.68 0.17 -17.63
N PHE A 301 14.23 1.29 -18.19
CA PHE A 301 12.81 1.65 -18.24
C PHE A 301 11.98 0.71 -19.14
N GLN A 302 12.53 0.27 -20.26
CA GLN A 302 11.89 -0.73 -21.13
C GLN A 302 11.89 -2.11 -20.48
N LYS A 303 12.98 -2.50 -19.80
CA LYS A 303 13.02 -3.75 -19.01
C LYS A 303 11.99 -3.73 -17.89
N PHE A 304 11.89 -2.62 -17.15
CA PHE A 304 10.88 -2.43 -16.11
C PHE A 304 9.45 -2.46 -16.68
N LYS A 305 9.20 -1.77 -17.79
CA LYS A 305 7.91 -1.79 -18.49
C LYS A 305 7.57 -3.19 -18.99
N ASP A 306 8.52 -3.91 -19.57
CA ASP A 306 8.32 -5.27 -20.05
C ASP A 306 8.02 -6.24 -18.90
N VAL A 307 8.64 -6.06 -17.73
CA VAL A 307 8.32 -6.84 -16.52
C VAL A 307 6.93 -6.50 -15.98
N LEU A 308 6.61 -5.21 -15.84
CA LEU A 308 5.32 -4.73 -15.31
C LEU A 308 4.14 -5.17 -16.19
N PHE A 309 4.31 -5.12 -17.52
CA PHE A 309 3.27 -5.48 -18.48
C PHE A 309 3.41 -6.90 -19.05
N ARG A 310 4.30 -7.74 -18.48
CA ARG A 310 4.47 -9.13 -18.93
C ARG A 310 3.16 -9.91 -18.83
N GLY A 311 2.43 -9.72 -17.73
CA GLY A 311 1.12 -10.34 -17.54
C GLY A 311 0.10 -9.91 -18.58
N VAL A 312 0.17 -8.68 -19.09
CA VAL A 312 -0.78 -8.15 -20.09
C VAL A 312 -0.63 -8.81 -21.46
N ARG A 313 0.60 -9.21 -21.83
CA ARG A 313 0.93 -9.80 -23.14
C ARG A 313 0.99 -11.32 -23.14
N TYR A 314 0.67 -11.96 -22.03
CA TYR A 314 0.81 -13.41 -21.89
C TYR A 314 -0.35 -14.13 -22.60
N ASP A 315 -0.02 -15.07 -23.48
CA ASP A 315 -1.01 -15.94 -24.12
C ASP A 315 -1.36 -17.11 -23.18
N ILE A 316 -2.61 -17.18 -22.76
CA ILE A 316 -3.09 -18.23 -21.87
C ILE A 316 -3.50 -19.51 -22.62
N HIS A 317 -3.62 -19.48 -23.95
CA HIS A 317 -3.99 -20.62 -24.78
C HIS A 317 -2.76 -21.46 -25.22
N SER A 318 -1.77 -21.61 -24.35
CA SER A 318 -0.60 -22.46 -24.62
C SER A 318 -1.02 -23.92 -24.87
N LYS A 319 -0.27 -24.64 -25.72
CA LYS A 319 -0.54 -26.03 -26.17
C LYS A 319 -1.27 -26.86 -25.10
N PRO A 320 -2.57 -27.16 -25.27
CA PRO A 320 -3.35 -27.85 -24.24
C PRO A 320 -2.75 -29.23 -23.96
N SER A 321 -2.76 -29.62 -22.68
CA SER A 321 -2.32 -30.96 -22.29
C SER A 321 -3.21 -32.02 -22.92
N GLU A 322 -2.69 -33.23 -23.13
CA GLU A 322 -3.48 -34.36 -23.65
C GLU A 322 -4.75 -34.60 -22.81
N THR A 323 -4.66 -34.42 -21.49
CA THR A 323 -5.80 -34.50 -20.57
C THR A 323 -6.82 -33.38 -20.81
N THR A 324 -6.36 -32.15 -21.08
CA THR A 324 -7.22 -30.99 -21.39
C THR A 324 -8.01 -31.24 -22.68
N ASN A 325 -7.35 -31.76 -23.73
CA ASN A 325 -8.00 -32.09 -25.00
C ASN A 325 -9.09 -33.16 -24.84
N ALA A 326 -8.80 -34.25 -24.13
CA ALA A 326 -9.77 -35.32 -23.88
C ALA A 326 -11.02 -34.81 -23.13
N VAL A 327 -10.81 -33.91 -22.15
CA VAL A 327 -11.91 -33.26 -21.42
C VAL A 327 -12.75 -32.41 -22.37
N HIS A 328 -12.12 -31.63 -23.26
CA HIS A 328 -12.82 -30.76 -24.21
C HIS A 328 -13.58 -31.52 -25.29
N GLU A 329 -13.06 -32.65 -25.77
CA GLU A 329 -13.73 -33.51 -26.75
C GLU A 329 -14.98 -34.17 -26.17
N SER A 330 -14.98 -34.50 -24.88
CA SER A 330 -16.13 -35.10 -24.22
C SER A 330 -17.30 -34.13 -23.99
N ALA A 331 -17.06 -32.82 -24.08
CA ALA A 331 -18.06 -31.79 -23.81
C ALA A 331 -18.92 -31.50 -25.05
N THR A 332 -20.22 -31.32 -24.84
CA THR A 332 -21.14 -30.93 -25.92
C THR A 332 -20.84 -29.51 -26.40
N LYS A 333 -20.55 -29.34 -27.69
CA LYS A 333 -20.35 -28.03 -28.33
C LYS A 333 -21.66 -27.58 -28.97
N PHE A 334 -22.10 -26.36 -28.68
CA PHE A 334 -23.32 -25.77 -29.22
C PHE A 334 -23.01 -24.89 -30.43
N ASP A 335 -24.07 -24.37 -31.07
CA ASP A 335 -23.97 -23.45 -32.21
C ASP A 335 -23.03 -22.26 -31.90
N PRO A 336 -21.96 -22.06 -32.71
CA PRO A 336 -20.96 -21.03 -32.45
C PRO A 336 -21.52 -19.61 -32.45
N ASP A 337 -22.49 -19.31 -33.31
CA ASP A 337 -23.09 -17.97 -33.40
C ASP A 337 -23.97 -17.68 -32.19
N THR A 338 -24.67 -18.69 -31.67
CA THR A 338 -25.39 -18.60 -30.40
C THR A 338 -24.44 -18.39 -29.23
N GLU A 339 -23.31 -19.11 -29.17
CA GLU A 339 -22.30 -18.90 -28.13
C GLU A 339 -21.71 -17.47 -28.19
N ARG A 340 -21.43 -16.94 -29.40
CA ARG A 340 -20.97 -15.55 -29.61
C ARG A 340 -21.96 -14.51 -29.10
N LEU A 341 -23.27 -14.76 -29.14
CA LEU A 341 -24.27 -13.86 -28.54
C LEU A 341 -24.06 -13.72 -27.03
N PHE A 342 -23.72 -14.82 -26.34
CA PHE A 342 -23.52 -14.84 -24.91
C PHE A 342 -22.19 -14.23 -24.46
N SER A 343 -21.21 -14.04 -25.34
CA SER A 343 -19.99 -13.29 -25.03
C SER A 343 -20.30 -11.90 -24.46
N ALA A 344 -21.32 -11.21 -24.98
CA ALA A 344 -21.71 -9.90 -24.46
C ALA A 344 -22.28 -9.99 -23.02
N VAL A 345 -23.06 -11.03 -22.71
CA VAL A 345 -23.59 -11.27 -21.36
C VAL A 345 -22.44 -11.60 -20.41
N GLN A 346 -21.51 -12.43 -20.86
CA GLN A 346 -20.39 -12.92 -20.08
C GLN A 346 -19.45 -11.78 -19.63
N VAL A 347 -19.13 -10.83 -20.51
CA VAL A 347 -18.32 -9.66 -20.11
C VAL A 347 -18.94 -8.93 -18.91
N VAL A 348 -20.25 -8.76 -18.90
CA VAL A 348 -20.95 -8.08 -17.81
C VAL A 348 -20.97 -8.93 -16.54
N THR A 349 -21.17 -10.25 -16.65
CA THR A 349 -21.11 -11.13 -15.47
C THR A 349 -19.71 -11.22 -14.89
N ALA A 350 -18.66 -11.17 -15.71
CA ALA A 350 -17.27 -11.09 -15.26
C ALA A 350 -17.01 -9.80 -14.48
N CYS A 351 -17.50 -8.64 -14.96
CA CYS A 351 -17.45 -7.38 -14.22
C CYS A 351 -18.11 -7.49 -12.84
N PHE A 352 -19.29 -8.11 -12.75
CA PHE A 352 -20.00 -8.28 -11.48
C PHE A 352 -19.32 -9.25 -10.53
N THR A 353 -18.77 -10.33 -11.06
CA THR A 353 -18.01 -11.30 -10.28
C THR A 353 -16.75 -10.66 -9.72
N SER A 354 -16.02 -9.89 -10.54
CA SER A 354 -14.86 -9.08 -10.14
C SER A 354 -15.22 -8.05 -9.06
N PHE A 355 -16.36 -7.37 -9.20
CA PHE A 355 -16.84 -6.45 -8.18
C PHE A 355 -17.21 -7.15 -6.86
N ALA A 356 -17.90 -8.30 -6.93
CA ALA A 356 -18.24 -9.09 -5.75
C ALA A 356 -16.99 -9.61 -5.04
N HIS A 357 -16.02 -10.07 -5.82
CA HIS A 357 -14.69 -10.53 -5.39
C HIS A 357 -13.95 -9.43 -4.63
N GLY A 358 -13.74 -8.26 -5.23
CA GLY A 358 -13.05 -7.14 -4.57
C GLY A 358 -13.72 -6.73 -3.25
N SER A 359 -15.06 -6.77 -3.18
CA SER A 359 -15.81 -6.46 -1.95
C SER A 359 -15.65 -7.48 -0.83
N ASN A 360 -15.33 -8.73 -1.17
CA ASN A 360 -15.20 -9.82 -0.23
C ASN A 360 -13.75 -9.97 0.22
N ASP A 361 -12.82 -9.99 -0.73
CA ASP A 361 -11.46 -10.47 -0.49
C ASP A 361 -10.55 -9.34 0.01
N VAL A 362 -10.87 -8.05 -0.21
CA VAL A 362 -10.15 -6.93 0.43
C VAL A 362 -10.13 -7.04 1.96
N ALA A 363 -11.16 -7.63 2.55
CA ALA A 363 -11.27 -7.83 3.99
C ALA A 363 -10.16 -8.71 4.55
N ASN A 364 -9.59 -9.62 3.74
CA ASN A 364 -8.56 -10.54 4.18
C ASN A 364 -7.28 -9.80 4.60
N ALA A 365 -6.85 -8.81 3.80
CA ALA A 365 -5.72 -7.97 4.15
C ALA A 365 -6.11 -6.80 5.07
N ILE A 366 -7.28 -6.19 4.84
CA ILE A 366 -7.69 -4.96 5.52
C ILE A 366 -8.29 -5.21 6.90
N GLY A 367 -8.86 -6.39 7.17
CA GLY A 367 -9.37 -6.76 8.51
C GLY A 367 -8.29 -6.70 9.59
N PRO A 368 -7.18 -7.42 9.42
CA PRO A 368 -6.03 -7.33 10.32
C PRO A 368 -5.43 -5.91 10.37
N LEU A 369 -5.25 -5.24 9.21
CA LEU A 369 -4.70 -3.89 9.19
C LEU A 369 -5.57 -2.86 9.91
N ALA A 370 -6.89 -2.93 9.76
CA ALA A 370 -7.83 -2.09 10.48
C ALA A 370 -7.80 -2.33 11.99
N THR A 371 -7.55 -3.58 12.41
CA THR A 371 -7.31 -3.93 13.84
C THR A 371 -6.05 -3.25 14.35
N ILE A 372 -4.94 -3.40 13.62
CA ILE A 372 -3.64 -2.79 13.95
C ILE A 372 -3.77 -1.28 14.04
N TYR A 373 -4.37 -0.65 13.02
CA TYR A 373 -4.57 0.80 12.96
C TYR A 373 -5.42 1.30 14.13
N TYR A 374 -6.51 0.60 14.46
CA TYR A 374 -7.37 1.00 15.56
C TYR A 374 -6.67 0.94 16.92
N ILE A 375 -5.92 -0.14 17.18
CA ILE A 375 -5.15 -0.29 18.42
C ILE A 375 -4.05 0.77 18.50
N TRP A 376 -3.36 1.03 17.40
CA TRP A 376 -2.31 2.05 17.31
C TRP A 376 -2.83 3.48 17.58
N GLN A 377 -4.02 3.83 17.06
CA GLN A 377 -4.66 5.13 17.27
C GLN A 377 -5.31 5.31 18.65
N ASN A 378 -5.85 4.24 19.26
CA ASN A 378 -6.73 4.38 20.43
C ASN A 378 -6.21 3.67 21.68
N ALA A 379 -5.15 2.87 21.57
CA ALA A 379 -4.64 1.99 22.63
C ALA A 379 -5.74 1.12 23.29
N ASN A 380 -6.80 0.80 22.55
CA ASN A 380 -7.99 0.10 23.02
C ASN A 380 -8.41 -1.02 22.05
N ILE A 381 -9.12 -2.02 22.56
CA ILE A 381 -9.49 -3.28 21.92
C ILE A 381 -11.00 -3.39 21.68
N ASP A 382 -11.78 -2.31 21.85
CA ASP A 382 -13.17 -2.30 21.38
C ASP A 382 -13.25 -2.21 19.85
N VAL A 383 -12.59 -3.14 19.18
CA VAL A 383 -12.44 -3.19 17.73
C VAL A 383 -13.82 -3.35 17.10
N LYS A 384 -14.79 -4.02 17.73
CA LYS A 384 -16.12 -4.26 17.16
C LYS A 384 -16.87 -2.98 16.76
N LYS A 385 -16.55 -1.83 17.37
CA LYS A 385 -17.14 -0.52 17.02
C LYS A 385 -16.24 0.38 16.18
N ALA A 386 -15.01 -0.06 15.88
CA ALA A 386 -14.06 0.75 15.15
C ALA A 386 -14.46 0.89 13.68
N PRO A 387 -14.71 2.10 13.15
CA PRO A 387 -14.97 2.27 11.73
C PRO A 387 -13.73 1.89 10.91
N VAL A 388 -13.92 1.28 9.75
CA VAL A 388 -12.83 1.00 8.81
C VAL A 388 -12.56 2.28 8.01
N PRO A 389 -11.37 2.90 8.11
CA PRO A 389 -11.07 4.10 7.36
C PRO A 389 -11.06 3.83 5.85
N ILE A 390 -11.67 4.74 5.09
CA ILE A 390 -11.81 4.63 3.63
C ILE A 390 -10.45 4.52 2.93
N TRP A 391 -9.43 5.23 3.43
CA TRP A 391 -8.08 5.19 2.85
C TRP A 391 -7.45 3.79 2.93
N ILE A 392 -7.78 2.99 3.97
CA ILE A 392 -7.27 1.62 4.12
C ILE A 392 -7.93 0.70 3.09
N LEU A 393 -9.21 0.90 2.80
CA LEU A 393 -9.91 0.17 1.74
C LEU A 393 -9.36 0.53 0.35
N ALA A 394 -9.11 1.81 0.09
CA ALA A 394 -8.46 2.27 -1.15
C ALA A 394 -7.04 1.68 -1.30
N PHE A 395 -6.28 1.64 -0.20
CA PHE A 395 -4.96 1.02 -0.16
C PHE A 395 -5.02 -0.48 -0.48
N GLY A 396 -5.96 -1.21 0.11
CA GLY A 396 -6.17 -2.63 -0.17
C GLY A 396 -6.58 -2.89 -1.62
N GLY A 397 -7.54 -2.12 -2.15
CA GLY A 397 -7.98 -2.23 -3.54
C GLY A 397 -6.85 -1.96 -4.54
N ALA A 398 -6.05 -0.91 -4.33
CA ALA A 398 -4.92 -0.59 -5.20
C ALA A 398 -3.82 -1.68 -5.17
N ALA A 399 -3.59 -2.30 -4.01
CA ALA A 399 -2.64 -3.41 -3.89
C ALA A 399 -3.11 -4.68 -4.61
N ILE A 400 -4.42 -5.00 -4.51
CA ILE A 400 -5.05 -6.08 -5.28
C ILE A 400 -4.85 -5.86 -6.78
N ASP A 401 -5.20 -4.68 -7.30
CA ASP A 401 -5.03 -4.36 -8.72
C ASP A 401 -3.58 -4.50 -9.19
N LEU A 402 -2.62 -4.05 -8.37
CA LEU A 402 -1.21 -4.16 -8.70
C LEU A 402 -0.78 -5.63 -8.80
N GLY A 403 -1.17 -6.48 -7.86
CA GLY A 403 -0.83 -7.91 -7.87
C GLY A 403 -1.45 -8.65 -9.05
N LEU A 404 -2.67 -8.27 -9.40
CA LEU A 404 -3.38 -8.73 -10.59
C LEU A 404 -2.63 -8.38 -11.87
N MET A 405 -2.20 -7.13 -12.04
CA MET A 405 -1.48 -6.67 -13.24
C MET A 405 -0.12 -7.33 -13.43
N THR A 406 0.61 -7.56 -12.34
CA THR A 406 2.01 -8.03 -12.40
C THR A 406 2.15 -9.54 -12.34
N TYR A 407 1.27 -10.25 -11.62
CA TYR A 407 1.48 -11.67 -11.29
C TYR A 407 0.27 -12.58 -11.53
N GLY A 408 -0.91 -12.01 -11.71
CA GLY A 408 -2.17 -12.74 -11.89
C GLY A 408 -2.21 -13.77 -13.03
N TYR A 409 -1.40 -13.55 -14.08
CA TYR A 409 -1.38 -14.41 -15.28
C TYR A 409 -0.99 -15.87 -15.00
N HIS A 410 -0.20 -16.13 -13.95
CA HIS A 410 0.24 -17.50 -13.61
C HIS A 410 -0.88 -18.41 -13.14
N VAL A 411 -1.88 -17.84 -12.45
CA VAL A 411 -3.03 -18.59 -11.92
C VAL A 411 -4.17 -18.61 -12.95
N MET A 412 -4.36 -17.53 -13.72
CA MET A 412 -5.37 -17.46 -14.78
C MET A 412 -5.24 -18.58 -15.81
N ARG A 413 -4.00 -18.97 -16.19
CA ARG A 413 -3.78 -20.08 -17.12
C ARG A 413 -4.35 -21.41 -16.60
N THR A 414 -4.25 -21.66 -15.29
CA THR A 414 -4.54 -22.96 -14.68
C THR A 414 -6.04 -23.17 -14.47
N LEU A 415 -6.79 -22.11 -14.14
CA LEU A 415 -8.23 -22.20 -13.86
C LEU A 415 -9.13 -22.05 -15.10
N GLY A 416 -8.65 -21.38 -16.16
CA GLY A 416 -9.51 -20.95 -17.26
C GLY A 416 -9.89 -22.04 -18.27
N ASN A 417 -8.96 -22.95 -18.58
CA ASN A 417 -9.15 -23.91 -19.67
C ASN A 417 -8.93 -25.38 -19.28
N ASP A 418 -8.30 -25.65 -18.13
CA ASP A 418 -7.87 -27.00 -17.75
C ASP A 418 -8.86 -27.79 -16.89
N VAL A 419 -9.88 -27.14 -16.31
CA VAL A 419 -10.89 -27.80 -15.46
C VAL A 419 -11.97 -28.47 -16.31
N THR A 420 -12.53 -27.73 -17.26
CA THR A 420 -13.58 -28.17 -18.19
C THR A 420 -13.57 -27.30 -19.44
N TYR A 421 -14.26 -27.72 -20.49
CA TYR A 421 -14.45 -26.91 -21.68
C TYR A 421 -15.25 -25.64 -21.35
N MET A 422 -14.66 -24.48 -21.65
CA MET A 422 -15.26 -23.19 -21.35
C MET A 422 -15.81 -22.52 -22.62
N SER A 423 -17.13 -22.32 -22.67
CA SER A 423 -17.79 -21.50 -23.70
C SER A 423 -18.47 -20.29 -23.06
N PRO A 424 -18.85 -19.25 -23.82
CA PRO A 424 -19.45 -18.05 -23.24
C PRO A 424 -20.70 -18.32 -22.40
N THR A 425 -21.55 -19.26 -22.82
CA THR A 425 -22.74 -19.67 -22.06
C THR A 425 -22.40 -20.34 -20.73
N ARG A 426 -21.34 -21.14 -20.72
CA ARG A 426 -20.81 -21.79 -19.51
C ARG A 426 -20.17 -20.77 -18.58
N GLY A 427 -19.33 -19.89 -19.12
CA GLY A 427 -18.64 -18.87 -18.37
C GLY A 427 -19.60 -17.88 -17.69
N PHE A 428 -20.62 -17.37 -18.40
CA PHE A 428 -21.59 -16.47 -17.76
C PHE A 428 -22.34 -17.17 -16.61
N SER A 429 -22.69 -18.45 -16.79
CA SER A 429 -23.38 -19.24 -15.76
C SER A 429 -22.50 -19.42 -14.52
N ALA A 430 -21.20 -19.66 -14.73
CA ALA A 430 -20.22 -19.83 -13.65
C ALA A 430 -20.02 -18.53 -12.86
N GLU A 431 -19.78 -17.43 -13.58
CA GLU A 431 -19.54 -16.10 -13.04
C GLU A 431 -20.76 -15.59 -12.26
N LEU A 432 -21.95 -15.64 -12.87
CA LEU A 432 -23.18 -15.17 -12.21
C LEU A 432 -23.52 -15.97 -10.95
N ALA A 433 -23.40 -17.31 -11.00
CA ALA A 433 -23.64 -18.16 -9.83
C ALA A 433 -22.63 -17.86 -8.69
N THR A 434 -21.37 -17.66 -9.06
CA THR A 434 -20.30 -17.31 -8.12
C THR A 434 -20.56 -15.95 -7.47
N SER A 435 -20.89 -14.92 -8.24
CA SER A 435 -21.21 -13.59 -7.72
C SER A 435 -22.40 -13.62 -6.75
N ILE A 436 -23.51 -14.28 -7.14
CA ILE A 436 -24.71 -14.42 -6.28
C ILE A 436 -24.36 -15.11 -4.96
N THR A 437 -23.58 -16.18 -5.02
CA THR A 437 -23.18 -16.95 -3.83
C THR A 437 -22.28 -16.11 -2.91
N ILE A 438 -21.26 -15.44 -3.46
CA ILE A 438 -20.35 -14.57 -2.69
C ILE A 438 -21.13 -13.45 -1.99
N LEU A 439 -21.99 -12.75 -2.72
CA LEU A 439 -22.77 -11.63 -2.17
C LEU A 439 -23.76 -12.10 -1.09
N THR A 440 -24.39 -13.26 -1.28
CA THR A 440 -25.33 -13.85 -0.31
C THR A 440 -24.61 -14.28 0.96
N CYS A 441 -23.48 -15.00 0.83
CA CYS A 441 -22.70 -15.44 1.99
C CYS A 441 -22.07 -14.26 2.74
N SER A 442 -21.56 -13.25 2.00
CA SER A 442 -21.05 -12.01 2.60
C SER A 442 -22.13 -11.30 3.43
N LYS A 443 -23.39 -11.33 2.98
CA LYS A 443 -24.53 -10.82 3.75
C LYS A 443 -24.86 -11.61 5.00
N LEU A 444 -24.74 -12.93 4.94
CA LEU A 444 -24.89 -13.81 6.11
C LEU A 444 -23.69 -13.71 7.07
N SER A 445 -22.74 -12.79 6.83
CA SER A 445 -21.50 -12.65 7.59
C SER A 445 -20.71 -13.95 7.65
N LEU A 446 -20.79 -14.73 6.56
CA LEU A 446 -20.05 -15.97 6.38
C LEU A 446 -18.83 -15.66 5.52
N PRO A 447 -17.60 -15.71 6.07
CA PRO A 447 -16.39 -15.60 5.28
C PRO A 447 -16.34 -16.79 4.31
N VAL A 448 -16.41 -16.48 3.02
CA VAL A 448 -16.37 -17.46 1.93
C VAL A 448 -15.15 -17.25 1.06
N SER A 449 -14.71 -18.33 0.44
CA SER A 449 -13.66 -18.32 -0.56
C SER A 449 -14.28 -18.15 -1.95
N SER A 450 -13.89 -17.09 -2.65
CA SER A 450 -14.24 -16.89 -4.06
C SER A 450 -13.74 -18.04 -4.94
N THR A 451 -12.52 -18.54 -4.69
CA THR A 451 -11.92 -19.71 -5.35
C THR A 451 -12.78 -20.96 -5.22
N HIS A 452 -13.39 -21.18 -4.05
CA HIS A 452 -14.30 -22.32 -3.85
C HIS A 452 -15.60 -22.17 -4.65
N CYS A 453 -16.21 -20.98 -4.60
CA CYS A 453 -17.44 -20.69 -5.32
C CYS A 453 -17.27 -20.92 -6.83
N ILE A 454 -16.21 -20.38 -7.43
CA ILE A 454 -15.96 -20.54 -8.87
C ILE A 454 -15.62 -21.99 -9.22
N THR A 455 -14.80 -22.68 -8.42
CA THR A 455 -14.46 -24.09 -8.65
C THR A 455 -15.70 -24.99 -8.57
N GLY A 456 -16.60 -24.72 -7.62
CA GLY A 456 -17.88 -25.42 -7.50
C GLY A 456 -18.79 -25.18 -8.71
N ALA A 457 -18.86 -23.94 -9.18
CA ALA A 457 -19.64 -23.56 -10.36
C ALA A 457 -19.10 -24.22 -11.65
N THR A 458 -17.78 -24.15 -11.89
CA THR A 458 -17.15 -24.76 -13.07
C THR A 458 -17.25 -26.29 -13.04
N THR A 459 -17.12 -26.90 -11.85
CA THR A 459 -17.32 -28.35 -11.68
C THR A 459 -18.74 -28.76 -12.05
N ALA A 460 -19.75 -28.01 -11.56
CA ALA A 460 -21.16 -28.28 -11.86
C ALA A 460 -21.48 -28.15 -13.35
N ILE A 461 -20.97 -27.11 -14.02
CA ILE A 461 -21.14 -26.96 -15.48
C ILE A 461 -20.48 -28.12 -16.24
N GLY A 462 -19.29 -28.54 -15.84
CA GLY A 462 -18.61 -29.68 -16.47
C GLY A 462 -19.46 -30.96 -16.36
N LEU A 463 -20.04 -31.24 -15.19
CA LEU A 463 -20.98 -32.35 -15.02
C LEU A 463 -22.24 -32.21 -15.89
N CYS A 464 -22.73 -30.99 -16.10
CA CYS A 464 -23.90 -30.72 -16.95
C CYS A 464 -23.59 -30.65 -18.47
N SER A 465 -22.31 -30.75 -18.86
CA SER A 465 -21.84 -30.52 -20.24
C SER A 465 -22.00 -31.71 -21.19
N GLY A 466 -22.76 -32.75 -20.80
CA GLY A 466 -23.09 -33.91 -21.66
C GLY A 466 -22.20 -35.12 -21.44
N GLY A 467 -20.87 -34.95 -21.37
CA GLY A 467 -19.93 -36.03 -21.04
C GLY A 467 -19.87 -36.40 -19.56
N GLY A 468 -20.60 -35.69 -18.70
CA GLY A 468 -20.70 -35.95 -17.27
C GLY A 468 -19.33 -35.93 -16.59
N PHE A 469 -18.97 -37.04 -15.97
CA PHE A 469 -17.68 -37.18 -15.27
C PHE A 469 -16.46 -37.09 -16.19
N LYS A 470 -16.60 -37.38 -17.50
CA LYS A 470 -15.48 -37.33 -18.47
C LYS A 470 -15.13 -35.91 -18.89
N SER A 471 -16.05 -34.96 -18.70
CA SER A 471 -15.87 -33.54 -19.03
C SER A 471 -15.19 -32.75 -17.92
N LEU A 472 -14.52 -33.42 -16.99
CA LEU A 472 -13.81 -32.81 -15.87
C LEU A 472 -12.40 -33.37 -15.71
N ASN A 473 -11.47 -32.47 -15.42
CA ASN A 473 -10.13 -32.83 -15.02
C ASN A 473 -10.06 -33.10 -13.50
N TRP A 474 -10.35 -34.34 -13.11
CA TRP A 474 -10.35 -34.75 -11.70
C TRP A 474 -8.99 -34.58 -11.02
N ARG A 475 -7.89 -34.81 -11.73
CA ARG A 475 -6.54 -34.65 -11.16
C ARG A 475 -6.28 -33.20 -10.75
N LEU A 476 -6.68 -32.25 -11.58
CA LEU A 476 -6.61 -30.83 -11.26
C LEU A 476 -7.51 -30.50 -10.07
N LEU A 477 -8.78 -30.93 -10.08
CA LEU A 477 -9.72 -30.69 -8.97
C LEU A 477 -9.24 -31.24 -7.62
N LEU A 478 -8.66 -32.45 -7.61
CA LEU A 478 -8.05 -33.01 -6.40
C LEU A 478 -6.83 -32.20 -5.94
N GLY A 479 -6.02 -31.69 -6.88
CA GLY A 479 -4.88 -30.81 -6.57
C GLY A 479 -5.33 -29.49 -5.95
N VAL A 480 -6.40 -28.89 -6.50
CA VAL A 480 -7.02 -27.67 -5.96
C VAL A 480 -7.55 -27.92 -4.55
N PHE A 481 -8.31 -29.00 -4.34
CA PHE A 481 -8.81 -29.39 -3.01
C PHE A 481 -7.68 -29.63 -2.00
N ALA A 482 -6.60 -30.31 -2.40
CA ALA A 482 -5.43 -30.52 -1.57
C ALA A 482 -4.75 -29.19 -1.19
N GLY A 483 -4.68 -28.24 -2.13
CA GLY A 483 -4.20 -26.89 -1.88
C GLY A 483 -5.06 -26.15 -0.84
N TRP A 484 -6.38 -26.30 -0.89
CA TRP A 484 -7.29 -25.72 0.10
C TRP A 484 -7.04 -26.24 1.51
N VAL A 485 -6.88 -27.56 1.65
CA VAL A 485 -6.59 -28.21 2.93
C VAL A 485 -5.21 -27.82 3.46
N ALA A 486 -4.20 -27.73 2.59
CA ALA A 486 -2.84 -27.36 2.96
C ALA A 486 -2.70 -25.88 3.37
N THR A 487 -3.59 -25.01 2.88
CA THR A 487 -3.48 -23.56 3.08
C THR A 487 -3.61 -23.13 4.54
N LEU A 488 -4.60 -23.65 5.27
CA LEU A 488 -4.77 -23.31 6.69
C LEU A 488 -3.57 -23.68 7.57
N PRO A 489 -3.09 -24.95 7.58
CA PRO A 489 -1.95 -25.31 8.40
C PRO A 489 -0.68 -24.59 7.95
N ALA A 490 -0.45 -24.40 6.65
CA ALA A 490 0.75 -23.71 6.18
C ALA A 490 0.80 -22.24 6.65
N ALA A 491 -0.28 -21.48 6.46
CA ALA A 491 -0.35 -20.09 6.89
C ALA A 491 -0.39 -19.97 8.43
N GLY A 492 -1.11 -20.87 9.10
CA GLY A 492 -1.21 -20.93 10.55
C GLY A 492 0.09 -21.27 11.26
N ILE A 493 0.81 -22.30 10.79
CA ILE A 493 2.11 -22.68 11.34
C ILE A 493 3.11 -21.54 11.14
N THR A 494 3.12 -20.91 9.96
CA THR A 494 4.03 -19.79 9.68
C THR A 494 3.78 -18.63 10.64
N SER A 495 2.53 -18.18 10.77
CA SER A 495 2.14 -17.11 11.71
C SER A 495 2.46 -17.47 13.16
N GLY A 496 2.10 -18.69 13.59
CA GLY A 496 2.32 -19.16 14.96
C GLY A 496 3.81 -19.30 15.32
N LEU A 497 4.66 -19.77 14.39
CA LEU A 497 6.10 -19.84 14.60
C LEU A 497 6.73 -18.46 14.70
N ILE A 498 6.33 -17.51 13.86
CA ILE A 498 6.81 -16.12 13.93
C ILE A 498 6.42 -15.50 15.26
N LEU A 499 5.16 -15.63 15.67
CA LEU A 499 4.70 -15.10 16.95
C LEU A 499 5.43 -15.76 18.13
N ALA A 500 5.62 -17.08 18.10
CA ALA A 500 6.35 -17.81 19.13
C ALA A 500 7.82 -17.39 19.20
N PHE A 501 8.44 -17.07 18.07
CA PHE A 501 9.81 -16.57 18.00
C PHE A 501 9.91 -15.15 18.57
N VAL A 502 9.05 -14.23 18.11
CA VAL A 502 9.07 -12.82 18.55
C VAL A 502 8.72 -12.68 20.03
N SER A 503 7.72 -13.42 20.51
CA SER A 503 7.33 -13.41 21.93
C SER A 503 8.40 -14.00 22.87
N ARG A 504 9.28 -14.87 22.35
CA ARG A 504 10.36 -15.51 23.12
C ARG A 504 11.74 -14.89 22.88
N ALA A 505 11.88 -13.96 21.94
CA ALA A 505 13.16 -13.33 21.64
C ALA A 505 13.65 -12.49 22.83
N PRO A 506 14.82 -12.81 23.41
CA PRO A 506 15.40 -11.98 24.45
C PRO A 506 15.95 -10.70 23.81
N LYS A 507 15.46 -9.53 24.24
CA LYS A 507 16.06 -8.19 24.07
C LYS A 507 15.57 -7.24 22.95
N LEU A 508 14.60 -7.57 22.10
CA LEU A 508 14.10 -6.60 21.09
C LEU A 508 13.10 -5.56 21.63
N LEU A 509 12.61 -5.71 22.86
CA LEU A 509 11.51 -4.91 23.45
C LEU A 509 11.78 -4.46 24.89
N GLU A 510 13.06 -4.35 25.28
CA GLU A 510 13.46 -4.22 26.69
C GLU A 510 13.23 -2.82 27.28
N LYS A 511 12.93 -1.79 26.46
CA LYS A 511 12.86 -0.41 26.98
C LYS A 511 11.55 -0.01 27.68
N ASN A 512 10.41 -0.68 27.48
CA ASN A 512 9.11 -0.14 27.91
C ASN A 512 8.11 -1.09 28.60
N MET A 513 8.50 -2.27 29.12
CA MET A 513 7.46 -3.25 29.46
C MET A 513 7.66 -4.05 30.77
N ALA A 514 6.78 -3.75 31.73
CA ALA A 514 6.62 -4.37 33.05
C ALA A 514 5.82 -5.70 33.07
N TRP A 515 5.65 -6.39 31.94
CA TRP A 515 4.79 -7.59 31.87
C TRP A 515 5.47 -8.91 32.27
N ARG A 516 6.81 -8.92 32.46
CA ARG A 516 7.55 -10.15 32.81
C ARG A 516 7.12 -10.79 34.15
N GLN A 517 6.44 -10.05 35.03
CA GLN A 517 6.00 -10.58 36.33
C GLN A 517 4.66 -11.34 36.28
N THR A 518 3.83 -11.18 35.25
CA THR A 518 2.47 -11.77 35.26
C THR A 518 2.40 -13.16 34.63
N LEU A 519 3.29 -13.49 33.69
CA LEU A 519 3.29 -14.80 33.01
C LEU A 519 3.98 -15.92 33.81
N HIS A 520 4.89 -15.58 34.74
CA HIS A 520 5.51 -16.59 35.60
C HIS A 520 4.58 -17.14 36.69
N VAL A 521 3.51 -16.43 37.05
CA VAL A 521 2.62 -16.84 38.15
C VAL A 521 1.52 -17.82 37.70
N ARG A 522 1.17 -17.90 36.41
CA ARG A 522 0.10 -18.81 35.94
C ARG A 522 0.55 -20.16 35.40
N ARG A 523 1.83 -20.37 35.08
CA ARG A 523 2.35 -21.68 34.62
C ARG A 523 2.91 -22.59 35.72
N VAL A 524 3.14 -22.06 36.92
CA VAL A 524 3.60 -22.89 38.07
C VAL A 524 2.45 -23.71 38.68
N ALA A 525 1.19 -23.35 38.41
CA ALA A 525 0.02 -24.07 38.94
C ALA A 525 -0.40 -25.30 38.13
N SER A 526 0.09 -25.50 36.89
CA SER A 526 -0.31 -26.64 36.04
C SER A 526 0.82 -27.62 35.72
N ALA A 527 2.03 -27.41 36.27
CA ALA A 527 3.21 -28.24 36.01
C ALA A 527 3.78 -28.83 37.30
N THR A 528 2.94 -29.51 38.09
CA THR A 528 3.36 -30.43 39.16
C THR A 528 2.90 -31.84 38.84
N SER A 529 3.42 -32.41 37.75
CA SER A 529 3.60 -33.86 37.64
C SER A 529 4.48 -34.19 36.44
N SER A 530 5.80 -34.27 36.66
CA SER A 530 6.68 -35.28 36.09
C SER A 530 8.12 -34.85 36.34
N SER A 531 8.73 -35.60 37.23
CA SER A 531 10.09 -35.53 37.71
C SER A 531 11.17 -35.60 36.63
N ARG A 532 12.28 -34.90 36.93
CA ARG A 532 13.68 -35.31 36.75
C ARG A 532 14.10 -35.72 35.35
N LEU A 533 15.04 -34.96 34.77
CA LEU A 533 16.29 -35.49 34.24
C LEU A 533 17.22 -34.32 33.84
N PHE A 534 18.49 -34.47 34.22
CA PHE A 534 19.67 -33.67 33.88
C PHE A 534 19.90 -32.31 34.55
N SER A 535 20.60 -32.41 35.70
CA SER A 535 21.63 -31.46 36.12
C SER A 535 22.92 -31.67 35.31
N THR A 536 23.89 -30.73 35.41
CA THR A 536 25.17 -30.56 34.68
C THR A 536 25.03 -29.91 33.30
N SER A 537 25.65 -28.80 32.94
CA SER A 537 26.92 -28.20 33.40
C SER A 537 26.84 -26.67 33.50
N ARG A 538 27.42 -26.13 34.56
CA ARG A 538 27.67 -24.71 34.79
C ARG A 538 29.17 -24.50 34.65
N THR A 539 29.63 -23.88 33.57
CA THR A 539 30.87 -23.06 33.42
C THR A 539 31.36 -23.06 31.96
N LEU A 540 31.25 -21.91 31.29
CA LEU A 540 32.24 -21.33 30.36
C LEU A 540 31.64 -20.04 29.75
N PHE A 541 32.49 -19.03 29.58
CA PHE A 541 32.20 -17.62 29.26
C PHE A 541 31.91 -16.72 30.47
N GLN A 542 32.99 -16.49 31.21
CA GLN A 542 33.22 -15.27 31.96
C GLN A 542 33.47 -14.16 30.93
N ALA A 543 32.49 -13.26 30.75
CA ALA A 543 32.68 -12.05 29.97
C ALA A 543 33.37 -11.01 30.85
N GLU A 544 34.51 -10.51 30.39
CA GLU A 544 35.26 -9.43 31.01
C GLU A 544 34.39 -8.17 31.15
N ALA A 545 34.59 -7.46 32.28
CA ALA A 545 34.03 -6.14 32.48
C ALA A 545 34.62 -5.15 31.44
N PRO A 546 33.84 -4.18 30.95
CA PRO A 546 34.35 -3.21 29.99
C PRO A 546 35.46 -2.38 30.66
N LYS A 547 36.59 -2.27 29.98
CA LYS A 547 37.66 -1.33 30.33
C LYS A 547 37.12 0.09 30.16
N ASN A 548 37.27 0.91 31.19
CA ASN A 548 37.21 2.36 31.06
C ASN A 548 38.39 2.81 30.20
N ASP A 549 38.13 3.16 28.94
CA ASP A 549 39.06 3.96 28.16
C ASP A 549 38.77 5.44 28.44
N ASP A 550 39.58 6.04 29.30
CA ASP A 550 39.54 7.45 29.71
C ASP A 550 40.05 8.42 28.63
N ASN A 551 39.70 8.21 27.35
CA ASN A 551 40.04 9.14 26.26
C ASN A 551 38.93 9.19 25.19
N VAL A 552 37.76 9.71 25.54
CA VAL A 552 36.73 10.06 24.55
C VAL A 552 37.04 11.45 24.01
N PHE A 553 37.73 11.53 22.87
CA PHE A 553 37.74 12.76 22.08
C PHE A 553 36.33 12.97 21.48
N SER A 554 35.76 14.17 21.60
CA SER A 554 34.41 14.53 21.10
C SER A 554 34.30 14.56 19.56
N VAL A 555 35.32 14.09 18.85
CA VAL A 555 35.55 14.33 17.42
C VAL A 555 35.85 13.02 16.69
N ASN A 556 35.12 12.76 15.60
CA ASN A 556 35.29 11.57 14.78
C ASN A 556 36.27 11.83 13.62
N GLN A 557 37.44 11.19 13.68
CA GLN A 557 38.52 11.40 12.71
C GLN A 557 38.16 10.93 11.28
N GLU A 558 37.35 9.89 11.15
CA GLU A 558 36.91 9.38 9.83
C GLU A 558 35.96 10.36 9.15
N GLU A 559 35.11 11.04 9.93
CA GLU A 559 34.17 12.04 9.44
C GLU A 559 34.89 13.30 8.96
N ILE A 560 35.92 13.74 9.69
CA ILE A 560 36.80 14.84 9.24
C ILE A 560 37.44 14.47 7.90
N ALA A 561 38.05 13.29 7.80
CA ALA A 561 38.75 12.86 6.59
C ALA A 561 37.81 12.81 5.37
N LYS A 562 36.58 12.34 5.57
CA LYS A 562 35.55 12.29 4.54
C LYS A 562 35.17 13.67 4.01
N PHE A 563 34.88 14.64 4.89
CA PHE A 563 34.52 15.99 4.44
C PHE A 563 35.71 16.75 3.87
N ALA A 564 36.91 16.56 4.44
CA ALA A 564 38.15 17.12 3.92
C ALA A 564 38.40 16.70 2.45
N ALA A 565 38.15 15.43 2.12
CA ALA A 565 38.32 14.90 0.76
C ALA A 565 37.36 15.53 -0.28
N MET A 566 36.26 16.14 0.17
CA MET A 566 35.26 16.79 -0.70
C MET A 566 35.34 18.33 -0.64
N SER A 567 36.33 18.89 0.06
CA SER A 567 36.42 20.34 0.34
C SER A 567 36.46 21.20 -0.93
N ASP A 568 37.14 20.76 -2.01
CA ASP A 568 37.22 21.50 -3.27
C ASP A 568 35.86 21.68 -3.98
N GLU A 569 34.89 20.78 -3.72
CA GLU A 569 33.57 20.79 -4.34
C GLU A 569 32.52 21.56 -3.51
N TRP A 570 32.91 22.14 -2.36
CA TRP A 570 31.97 22.75 -1.40
C TRP A 570 31.10 23.86 -2.02
N TRP A 571 31.69 24.64 -2.93
CA TRP A 571 31.03 25.77 -3.59
C TRP A 571 30.52 25.44 -5.00
N ALA A 572 30.59 24.18 -5.45
CA ALA A 572 30.04 23.78 -6.74
C ALA A 572 28.50 23.76 -6.70
N PRO A 573 27.78 24.62 -7.45
CA PRO A 573 26.31 24.73 -7.37
C PRO A 573 25.57 23.44 -7.78
N HIS A 574 26.24 22.59 -8.57
CA HIS A 574 25.73 21.30 -9.03
C HIS A 574 26.50 20.10 -8.45
N GLY A 575 27.36 20.33 -7.45
CA GLY A 575 28.17 19.30 -6.79
C GLY A 575 27.45 18.62 -5.61
N PRO A 576 28.19 17.84 -4.78
CA PRO A 576 27.65 17.05 -3.67
C PRO A 576 26.94 17.89 -2.61
N PHE A 577 27.31 19.17 -2.48
CA PHE A 577 26.70 20.10 -1.52
C PHE A 577 25.56 20.94 -2.09
N ARG A 578 25.08 20.65 -3.32
CA ARG A 578 23.98 21.39 -3.98
C ARG A 578 22.77 21.60 -3.08
N MET A 579 22.40 20.61 -2.27
CA MET A 579 21.26 20.74 -1.35
C MET A 579 21.51 21.78 -0.26
N LEU A 580 22.73 21.90 0.26
CA LEU A 580 23.07 22.95 1.22
C LEU A 580 22.94 24.34 0.59
N HIS A 581 23.34 24.51 -0.67
CA HIS A 581 23.14 25.76 -1.43
C HIS A 581 21.66 26.13 -1.53
N LEU A 582 20.81 25.15 -1.86
CA LEU A 582 19.36 25.36 -1.98
C LEU A 582 18.66 25.60 -0.63
N MET A 583 19.16 25.02 0.45
CA MET A 583 18.64 25.20 1.80
C MET A 583 19.16 26.45 2.50
N ASN A 584 20.24 27.07 2.02
CA ASN A 584 20.84 28.22 2.71
C ASN A 584 19.90 29.44 2.80
N PRO A 585 19.17 29.84 1.73
CA PRO A 585 18.24 30.97 1.81
C PRO A 585 17.14 30.85 2.89
N PRO A 586 16.39 29.73 3.02
CA PRO A 586 15.40 29.59 4.09
C PRO A 586 16.03 29.54 5.48
N ARG A 587 17.25 28.98 5.63
CA ARG A 587 18.00 29.02 6.90
C ARG A 587 18.29 30.45 7.33
N ILE A 588 18.87 31.26 6.44
CA ILE A 588 19.19 32.67 6.72
C ILE A 588 17.93 33.45 7.07
N ARG A 589 16.82 33.21 6.34
CA ARG A 589 15.52 33.82 6.63
C ARG A 589 15.03 33.47 8.03
N TYR A 590 15.16 32.21 8.43
CA TYR A 590 14.81 31.77 9.78
C TYR A 590 15.64 32.47 10.84
N ILE A 591 16.97 32.46 10.71
CA ILE A 591 17.90 33.11 11.64
C ILE A 591 17.54 34.59 11.83
N ARG A 592 17.42 35.33 10.72
CA ARG A 592 17.08 36.76 10.73
C ARG A 592 15.72 37.01 11.38
N ASN A 593 14.68 36.29 10.97
CA ASN A 593 13.33 36.50 11.51
C ASN A 593 13.27 36.19 13.02
N ARG A 594 14.07 35.25 13.51
CA ARG A 594 14.11 34.92 14.95
C ARG A 594 14.90 35.93 15.77
N LEU A 595 16.01 36.44 15.25
CA LEU A 595 16.73 37.55 15.88
C LEU A 595 15.87 38.82 15.94
N GLU A 596 15.05 39.05 14.92
CA GLU A 596 14.10 40.16 14.91
C GLU A 596 12.99 39.95 15.95
N ALA A 597 12.38 38.75 15.96
CA ALA A 597 11.34 38.41 16.93
C ALA A 597 11.82 38.41 18.38
N SER A 598 13.11 38.12 18.64
CA SER A 598 13.71 38.20 19.97
C SER A 598 14.09 39.63 20.39
N GLY A 599 13.98 40.60 19.47
CA GLY A 599 14.44 41.98 19.67
C GLY A 599 15.97 42.11 19.70
N ALA A 600 16.71 41.12 19.19
CA ALA A 600 18.18 41.16 19.09
C ALA A 600 18.63 42.06 17.92
N ILE A 601 17.79 42.19 16.91
CA ILE A 601 17.87 43.22 15.87
C ILE A 601 16.58 44.03 15.93
N GLY A 602 16.66 45.34 15.64
CA GLY A 602 15.52 46.24 15.77
C GLY A 602 14.30 45.76 14.98
N GLY A 603 13.09 45.91 15.55
CA GLY A 603 11.85 45.51 14.87
C GLY A 603 11.54 46.37 13.64
N LEU A 604 10.42 46.06 12.96
CA LEU A 604 10.00 46.65 11.68
C LEU A 604 10.08 48.20 11.58
N GLU A 605 10.03 48.93 12.69
CA GLU A 605 10.19 50.40 12.71
C GLU A 605 11.62 50.88 12.42
N THR A 606 12.64 50.06 12.67
CA THR A 606 14.05 50.36 12.36
C THR A 606 14.40 50.23 10.87
N HIS A 607 13.53 49.60 10.07
CA HIS A 607 13.67 49.51 8.61
C HIS A 607 13.42 50.85 7.88
N LYS A 608 13.11 51.93 8.59
CA LYS A 608 13.12 53.29 8.04
C LYS A 608 14.53 53.85 7.81
N ASN A 609 15.57 53.24 8.42
CA ASN A 609 16.97 53.56 8.13
C ASN A 609 17.49 52.70 6.96
N PRO A 610 17.87 53.28 5.80
CA PRO A 610 18.30 52.53 4.62
C PRO A 610 19.50 51.61 4.87
N ALA A 611 20.38 51.96 5.81
CA ALA A 611 21.56 51.15 6.15
C ALA A 611 21.17 49.84 6.87
N HIS A 612 20.22 49.88 7.81
CA HIS A 612 19.74 48.69 8.53
C HIS A 612 18.83 47.81 7.66
N ALA A 613 18.09 48.38 6.72
CA ALA A 613 17.34 47.59 5.74
C ALA A 613 18.28 46.74 4.84
N ARG A 614 19.48 47.26 4.56
CA ARG A 614 20.48 46.56 3.74
C ARG A 614 21.33 45.57 4.53
N PHE A 615 21.64 45.87 5.79
CA PHE A 615 22.51 45.06 6.65
C PHE A 615 21.84 44.78 8.00
N PRO A 616 20.90 43.83 8.04
CA PRO A 616 20.05 43.60 9.23
C PRO A 616 20.80 43.01 10.42
N LEU A 617 21.99 42.42 10.22
CA LEU A 617 22.79 41.79 11.28
C LEU A 617 23.97 42.67 11.75
N MET A 618 24.00 43.94 11.35
CA MET A 618 25.09 44.86 11.66
C MET A 618 25.32 44.96 13.18
N GLY A 619 26.56 44.73 13.60
CA GLY A 619 26.97 44.81 15.01
C GLY A 619 26.75 43.54 15.84
N LEU A 620 26.21 42.46 15.25
CA LEU A 620 26.14 41.16 15.92
C LEU A 620 27.42 40.34 15.69
N SER A 621 27.92 39.74 16.76
CA SER A 621 28.97 38.71 16.68
C SER A 621 28.32 37.33 16.64
N ILE A 622 28.62 36.54 15.61
CA ILE A 622 28.03 35.21 15.37
C ILE A 622 29.14 34.18 15.31
N LEU A 623 28.94 33.05 15.99
CA LEU A 623 29.80 31.87 15.91
C LEU A 623 29.10 30.78 15.10
N ASP A 624 29.74 30.31 14.03
CA ASP A 624 29.26 29.22 13.17
C ASP A 624 30.14 27.98 13.39
N VAL A 625 29.64 27.03 14.19
CA VAL A 625 30.37 25.81 14.57
C VAL A 625 30.08 24.70 13.56
N GLY A 626 31.12 24.10 12.98
CA GLY A 626 30.98 23.18 11.85
C GLY A 626 30.68 23.94 10.55
N CYS A 627 31.36 25.07 10.34
CA CYS A 627 31.10 25.96 9.21
C CYS A 627 31.44 25.34 7.84
N GLY A 628 32.23 24.26 7.81
CA GLY A 628 32.68 23.61 6.59
C GLY A 628 33.39 24.59 5.66
N GLY A 629 33.01 24.59 4.39
CA GLY A 629 33.49 25.54 3.38
C GLY A 629 32.91 26.95 3.49
N GLY A 630 32.16 27.30 4.56
CA GLY A 630 31.78 28.69 4.86
C GLY A 630 30.47 29.20 4.28
N LEU A 631 29.61 28.31 3.77
CA LEU A 631 28.39 28.67 3.02
C LEU A 631 27.39 29.53 3.82
N LEU A 632 27.13 29.16 5.08
CA LEU A 632 26.27 29.95 5.96
C LEU A 632 27.03 31.17 6.50
N SER A 633 28.28 30.98 6.91
CA SER A 633 29.11 32.01 7.53
C SER A 633 29.25 33.25 6.64
N GLU A 634 29.58 33.07 5.35
CA GLU A 634 29.70 34.18 4.39
C GLU A 634 28.36 34.90 4.20
N ALA A 635 27.26 34.17 4.15
CA ALA A 635 25.95 34.78 3.95
C ALA A 635 25.52 35.63 5.16
N LEU A 636 25.85 35.21 6.38
CA LEU A 636 25.63 36.00 7.59
C LEU A 636 26.53 37.24 7.64
N ALA A 637 27.80 37.11 7.23
CA ALA A 637 28.73 38.24 7.14
C ALA A 637 28.28 39.28 6.09
N ARG A 638 27.77 38.84 4.93
CA ARG A 638 27.17 39.73 3.91
C ARG A 638 25.98 40.55 4.45
N LEU A 639 25.28 40.04 5.46
CA LEU A 639 24.19 40.76 6.14
C LEU A 639 24.68 41.73 7.24
N GLY A 640 25.99 41.87 7.45
CA GLY A 640 26.62 42.82 8.37
C GLY A 640 27.12 42.23 9.69
N ALA A 641 27.02 40.91 9.90
CA ALA A 641 27.51 40.29 11.13
C ALA A 641 29.04 40.20 11.16
N ASN A 642 29.62 40.19 12.35
CA ASN A 642 30.99 39.74 12.59
C ASN A 642 30.98 38.23 12.87
N VAL A 643 31.34 37.42 11.88
CA VAL A 643 31.20 35.96 11.92
C VAL A 643 32.54 35.27 12.20
N THR A 644 32.58 34.40 13.21
CA THR A 644 33.67 33.44 13.41
C THR A 644 33.21 32.06 12.99
N GLY A 645 33.81 31.47 11.96
CA GLY A 645 33.55 30.10 11.52
C GLY A 645 34.58 29.13 12.11
N LEU A 646 34.10 28.06 12.74
CA LEU A 646 34.93 26.98 13.27
C LEU A 646 34.67 25.68 12.52
N ASP A 647 35.71 24.92 12.22
CA ASP A 647 35.58 23.56 11.69
C ASP A 647 36.77 22.72 12.13
N ALA A 648 36.55 21.41 12.28
CA ALA A 648 37.57 20.45 12.67
C ALA A 648 38.44 19.98 11.49
N SER A 649 38.02 20.19 10.24
CA SER A 649 38.85 19.98 9.04
C SER A 649 39.61 21.24 8.66
N ASN A 650 40.93 21.11 8.51
CA ASN A 650 41.77 22.20 8.04
C ASN A 650 41.52 22.52 6.56
N GLU A 651 41.23 21.50 5.75
CA GLU A 651 40.94 21.59 4.32
C GLU A 651 39.66 22.39 4.07
N ASN A 652 38.60 22.11 4.83
CA ASN A 652 37.35 22.88 4.79
C ASN A 652 37.59 24.36 5.11
N ILE A 653 38.36 24.65 6.16
CA ILE A 653 38.74 26.02 6.55
C ILE A 653 39.55 26.72 5.46
N GLN A 654 40.45 26.01 4.79
CA GLN A 654 41.21 26.56 3.66
C GLN A 654 40.29 26.91 2.50
N MET A 655 39.37 26.03 2.13
CA MET A 655 38.38 26.32 1.08
C MET A 655 37.52 27.53 1.46
N ALA A 656 37.02 27.59 2.69
CA ALA A 656 36.23 28.73 3.19
C ALA A 656 37.00 30.05 3.08
N ARG A 657 38.28 30.08 3.50
CA ARG A 657 39.15 31.26 3.38
C ARG A 657 39.46 31.63 1.92
N ILE A 658 39.60 30.66 1.04
CA ILE A 658 39.85 30.92 -0.40
C ILE A 658 38.61 31.54 -1.03
N HIS A 659 37.42 31.00 -0.74
CA HIS A 659 36.17 31.50 -1.29
C HIS A 659 35.83 32.89 -0.73
N ALA A 660 35.91 33.07 0.59
CA ALA A 660 35.62 34.36 1.23
C ALA A 660 36.54 35.47 0.71
N ARG A 661 37.82 35.19 0.40
CA ARG A 661 38.77 36.16 -0.20
C ARG A 661 38.41 36.65 -1.60
N ARG A 662 37.55 35.92 -2.32
CA ARG A 662 37.07 36.30 -3.66
C ARG A 662 35.83 37.18 -3.60
N ASP A 663 35.19 37.28 -2.43
CA ASP A 663 33.98 38.08 -2.27
C ASP A 663 34.31 39.57 -2.05
N PRO A 664 33.91 40.46 -2.97
CA PRO A 664 34.17 41.89 -2.85
C PRO A 664 33.43 42.55 -1.67
N LEU A 665 32.30 42.01 -1.21
CA LEU A 665 31.57 42.55 -0.05
C LEU A 665 32.29 42.25 1.27
N LEU A 666 33.00 41.13 1.34
CA LEU A 666 33.72 40.70 2.55
C LEU A 666 35.14 41.28 2.62
N ASN A 667 35.81 41.50 1.48
CA ASN A 667 37.18 42.04 1.44
C ASN A 667 37.26 43.53 1.09
N GLY A 668 36.19 44.12 0.54
CA GLY A 668 36.15 45.50 0.05
C GLY A 668 35.64 46.54 1.07
N GLY A 669 35.64 46.24 2.36
CA GLY A 669 35.17 47.15 3.41
C GLY A 669 33.65 47.18 3.63
N GLY A 670 32.97 46.06 3.38
CA GLY A 670 31.56 45.89 3.77
C GLY A 670 31.38 45.94 5.30
N PRO A 671 30.12 46.04 5.79
CA PRO A 671 29.84 46.26 7.22
C PRO A 671 29.96 45.01 8.10
N GLY A 672 30.20 43.83 7.51
CA GLY A 672 30.45 42.59 8.24
C GLY A 672 31.90 42.12 8.07
N SER A 673 32.35 41.29 8.99
CA SER A 673 33.68 40.68 8.97
C SER A 673 33.58 39.17 9.14
N ILE A 674 34.56 38.43 8.63
CA ILE A 674 34.59 36.98 8.76
C ILE A 674 35.99 36.47 9.12
N GLU A 675 36.06 35.59 10.12
CA GLU A 675 37.27 34.91 10.54
C GLU A 675 37.01 33.41 10.61
N TYR A 676 37.89 32.60 10.01
CA TYR A 676 37.81 31.13 10.08
C TYR A 676 38.94 30.56 10.94
N ARG A 677 38.64 29.64 11.86
CA ARG A 677 39.63 28.97 12.70
C ARG A 677 39.46 27.44 12.64
N HIS A 678 40.59 26.75 12.50
CA HIS A 678 40.65 25.29 12.60
C HIS A 678 40.72 24.90 14.09
N GLN A 679 39.56 24.60 14.68
CA GLN A 679 39.39 24.27 16.09
C GLN A 679 38.17 23.37 16.29
N THR A 680 38.16 22.62 17.39
CA THR A 680 37.03 21.80 17.82
C THR A 680 36.14 22.56 18.80
N ALA A 681 34.87 22.20 18.91
CA ALA A 681 33.95 22.76 19.89
C ALA A 681 33.10 21.63 20.49
N ASP A 682 32.86 21.68 21.80
CA ASP A 682 32.11 20.65 22.54
C ASP A 682 30.58 20.80 22.44
N LEU A 683 30.09 21.74 21.63
CA LEU A 683 28.66 22.02 21.45
C LEU A 683 28.32 22.19 19.96
N MET A 684 27.53 21.25 19.41
CA MET A 684 26.98 21.34 18.05
C MET A 684 25.50 21.02 18.05
N LEU A 685 24.67 21.88 17.45
CA LEU A 685 23.24 21.58 17.26
C LEU A 685 22.69 22.14 15.94
N SER A 686 23.04 21.46 14.85
CA SER A 686 22.18 21.36 13.67
C SER A 686 22.20 19.91 13.19
N THR A 687 21.04 19.26 13.18
CA THR A 687 20.93 17.84 12.82
C THR A 687 19.58 17.59 12.16
N MET A 688 19.53 16.57 11.31
CA MET A 688 18.30 16.12 10.70
C MET A 688 17.47 15.38 11.74
N SER A 689 16.15 15.56 11.69
CA SER A 689 15.25 14.89 12.63
C SER A 689 15.21 13.39 12.35
N ARG A 690 15.26 12.57 13.40
CA ARG A 690 15.21 11.10 13.29
C ARG A 690 13.79 10.59 13.01
N THR A 691 13.27 10.86 11.82
CA THR A 691 11.98 10.37 11.29
C THR A 691 12.09 9.33 10.16
N PRO A 692 11.22 8.31 10.07
CA PRO A 692 11.25 7.33 8.97
C PRO A 692 11.23 7.97 7.57
N LEU A 693 10.54 9.12 7.44
CA LEU A 693 10.53 9.92 6.22
C LEU A 693 11.91 10.52 5.91
N ALA A 694 12.62 11.06 6.90
CA ALA A 694 13.98 11.55 6.72
C ALA A 694 14.93 10.42 6.30
N TYR A 695 14.85 9.23 6.90
CA TYR A 695 15.64 8.06 6.46
C TYR A 695 15.34 7.71 5.00
N PHE A 696 14.05 7.61 4.65
CA PHE A 696 13.63 7.27 3.30
C PHE A 696 14.09 8.31 2.27
N LEU A 697 14.01 9.60 2.59
CA LEU A 697 14.39 10.66 1.64
C LEU A 697 15.92 10.83 1.54
N THR A 698 16.64 10.79 2.67
CA THR A 698 18.06 11.17 2.72
C THR A 698 19.01 9.99 2.55
N VAL A 699 18.74 8.87 3.23
CA VAL A 699 19.57 7.66 3.14
C VAL A 699 19.12 6.78 1.98
N PHE A 700 17.84 6.38 1.93
CA PHE A 700 17.39 5.48 0.88
C PHE A 700 17.29 6.18 -0.49
N SER A 701 16.58 7.31 -0.57
CA SER A 701 16.31 7.97 -1.85
C SER A 701 17.51 8.74 -2.37
N ALA A 702 18.09 9.66 -1.59
CA ALA A 702 19.17 10.53 -2.08
C ALA A 702 20.51 9.78 -2.25
N GLU A 703 20.90 8.89 -1.34
CA GLU A 703 22.16 8.13 -1.47
C GLU A 703 22.04 6.87 -2.31
N HIS A 704 21.07 6.00 -2.00
CA HIS A 704 21.05 4.64 -2.57
C HIS A 704 20.26 4.55 -3.89
N LEU A 705 19.11 5.24 -4.00
CA LEU A 705 18.23 5.16 -5.18
C LEU A 705 18.63 6.14 -6.28
N LEU A 706 18.75 7.44 -5.94
CA LEU A 706 18.95 8.54 -6.90
C LEU A 706 20.41 8.95 -7.04
N ARG A 707 21.30 8.50 -6.15
CA ARG A 707 22.73 8.85 -6.09
C ARG A 707 23.00 10.36 -6.24
N MET A 708 22.13 11.16 -5.63
CA MET A 708 22.27 12.63 -5.61
C MET A 708 23.42 13.08 -4.72
N VAL A 709 23.81 12.24 -3.76
CA VAL A 709 24.98 12.41 -2.89
C VAL A 709 25.72 11.06 -2.78
N PRO A 710 27.03 11.05 -2.47
CA PRO A 710 27.79 9.81 -2.28
C PRO A 710 27.20 8.91 -1.20
N VAL A 711 27.30 7.58 -1.38
CA VAL A 711 26.81 6.61 -0.39
C VAL A 711 27.56 6.79 0.93
N GLY A 712 26.82 6.81 2.04
CA GLY A 712 27.34 7.05 3.37
C GLY A 712 27.43 8.53 3.74
N THR A 713 26.89 9.46 2.92
CA THR A 713 26.86 10.91 3.22
C THR A 713 26.14 11.19 4.54
N HIS A 714 25.00 10.54 4.79
CA HIS A 714 24.19 10.66 5.98
C HIS A 714 24.30 9.39 6.83
N ASP A 715 24.45 9.58 8.14
CA ASP A 715 24.41 8.51 9.12
C ASP A 715 23.16 8.65 9.99
N TRP A 716 22.23 7.72 9.81
CA TRP A 716 20.96 7.70 10.53
C TRP A 716 21.11 7.68 12.05
N SER A 717 22.17 7.05 12.55
CA SER A 717 22.42 6.94 13.99
C SER A 717 22.71 8.30 14.64
N LYS A 718 23.09 9.31 13.85
CA LYS A 718 23.43 10.67 14.29
C LYS A 718 22.27 11.67 14.18
N TYR A 719 21.10 11.24 13.72
CA TYR A 719 19.93 12.12 13.60
C TYR A 719 19.33 12.32 15.00
N ILE A 720 19.02 13.56 15.36
CA ILE A 720 18.46 13.90 16.69
C ILE A 720 17.05 14.45 16.51
N THR A 721 16.08 13.93 17.26
CA THR A 721 14.69 14.42 17.19
C THR A 721 14.57 15.83 17.79
N PRO A 722 13.52 16.60 17.44
CA PRO A 722 13.26 17.90 18.04
C PRO A 722 13.19 17.86 19.57
N ASP A 723 12.62 16.80 20.14
CA ASP A 723 12.45 16.65 21.59
C ASP A 723 13.76 16.30 22.31
N GLU A 724 14.59 15.44 21.70
CA GLU A 724 15.93 15.14 22.20
C GLU A 724 16.82 16.39 22.12
N LEU A 725 16.64 17.20 21.08
CA LEU A 725 17.32 18.46 20.89
C LEU A 725 16.87 19.50 21.94
N ASP A 726 15.56 19.63 22.19
CA ASP A 726 14.98 20.53 23.19
C ASP A 726 15.50 20.20 24.60
N THR A 727 15.40 18.91 24.97
CA THR A 727 15.88 18.41 26.27
C THR A 727 17.39 18.59 26.42
N GLY A 728 18.17 18.25 25.38
CA GLY A 728 19.62 18.37 25.41
C GLY A 728 20.11 19.82 25.54
N VAL A 729 19.42 20.79 24.93
CA VAL A 729 19.75 22.21 25.04
C VAL A 729 19.48 22.76 26.44
N GLU A 730 18.33 22.40 27.03
CA GLU A 730 17.98 22.83 28.38
C GLU A 730 18.98 22.28 29.41
N GLU A 731 19.43 21.04 29.24
CA GLU A 731 20.38 20.37 30.15
C GLU A 731 21.83 20.85 29.98
N LEU A 732 22.30 21.09 28.75
CA LEU A 732 23.73 21.37 28.49
C LEU A 732 24.11 22.85 28.59
N ALA A 733 23.20 23.79 28.29
CA ALA A 733 23.60 25.16 27.95
C ALA A 733 22.95 26.26 28.81
N GLN A 734 22.12 25.94 29.81
CA GLN A 734 21.27 26.92 30.51
C GLN A 734 20.50 27.83 29.51
N CYS A 735 20.21 27.31 28.32
CA CYS A 735 19.54 28.02 27.24
C CYS A 735 18.07 27.58 27.19
N LYS A 736 17.20 28.51 26.81
CA LYS A 736 15.78 28.23 26.61
C LYS A 736 15.49 28.15 25.12
N VAL A 737 14.85 27.08 24.67
CA VAL A 737 14.42 26.95 23.29
C VAL A 737 13.25 27.91 23.03
N LEU A 738 13.46 28.84 22.09
CA LEU A 738 12.47 29.86 21.74
C LEU A 738 11.50 29.40 20.64
N SER A 739 11.97 28.57 19.71
CA SER A 739 11.15 28.00 18.64
C SER A 739 11.90 26.88 17.92
N ILE A 740 11.15 25.91 17.41
CA ILE A 740 11.64 24.90 16.47
C ILE A 740 10.79 24.99 15.20
N GLN A 741 11.41 24.96 14.02
CA GLN A 741 10.72 25.02 12.73
C GLN A 741 11.49 24.22 11.67
N GLY A 742 10.77 23.37 10.93
CA GLY A 742 11.34 22.58 9.83
C GLY A 742 11.52 23.36 8.53
N ILE A 743 12.18 22.74 7.56
CA ILE A 743 12.28 23.21 6.15
C ILE A 743 11.73 22.11 5.25
N CYS A 744 10.86 22.44 4.31
CA CYS A 744 10.25 21.50 3.36
C CYS A 744 10.63 21.83 1.91
N PHE A 745 10.74 20.80 1.08
CA PHE A 745 10.95 20.97 -0.36
C PHE A 745 9.60 21.00 -1.08
N ASN A 746 9.37 22.06 -1.88
CA ASN A 746 8.20 22.16 -2.74
C ASN A 746 8.55 21.61 -4.14
N PRO A 747 8.02 20.44 -4.54
CA PRO A 747 8.36 19.81 -5.81
C PRO A 747 7.83 20.57 -7.03
N LEU A 748 6.84 21.45 -6.86
CA LEU A 748 6.26 22.23 -7.96
C LEU A 748 7.10 23.48 -8.27
N SER A 749 7.65 24.13 -7.25
CA SER A 749 8.52 25.31 -7.42
C SER A 749 10.00 24.94 -7.51
N GLY A 750 10.38 23.72 -7.11
CA GLY A 750 11.77 23.30 -7.02
C GLY A 750 12.56 24.03 -5.93
N GLN A 751 11.88 24.66 -4.97
CA GLN A 751 12.50 25.47 -3.91
C GLN A 751 12.25 24.89 -2.52
N TRP A 752 13.17 25.19 -1.60
CA TRP A 752 13.03 24.88 -0.18
C TRP A 752 12.41 26.05 0.56
N GLU A 753 11.40 25.79 1.39
CA GLU A 753 10.66 26.78 2.16
C GLU A 753 10.60 26.40 3.64
N LEU A 754 10.40 27.39 4.52
CA LEU A 754 10.18 27.13 5.94
C LEU A 754 8.81 26.48 6.12
N ALA A 755 8.75 25.39 6.91
CA ALA A 755 7.51 24.70 7.18
C ALA A 755 6.51 25.63 7.91
N PRO A 756 5.18 25.50 7.65
CA PRO A 756 4.17 26.28 8.34
C PRO A 756 4.26 26.08 9.86
N VAL A 757 4.14 27.17 10.63
CA VAL A 757 4.18 27.11 12.10
C VAL A 757 2.87 26.48 12.59
N SER A 758 2.93 25.26 13.15
CA SER A 758 1.79 24.67 13.85
C SER A 758 1.46 25.49 15.11
N ARG A 759 0.20 25.94 15.24
CA ARG A 759 -0.29 26.68 16.41
C ARG A 759 -0.33 25.86 17.71
N SER A 760 0.09 24.59 17.72
CA SER A 760 0.01 23.75 18.93
C SER A 760 1.22 23.82 19.87
N GLY A 761 2.19 24.71 19.62
CA GLY A 761 3.42 24.82 20.43
C GLY A 761 3.35 25.74 21.65
N SER A 762 2.25 26.45 21.92
CA SER A 762 2.15 27.19 23.19
C SER A 762 1.62 26.28 24.28
N ARG A 763 2.47 25.96 25.27
CA ARG A 763 2.02 25.51 26.60
C ARG A 763 1.05 26.56 27.17
N SER A 764 -0.24 26.38 26.93
CA SER A 764 -1.31 27.00 27.70
C SER A 764 -2.09 25.87 28.38
N ARG A 765 -1.86 25.70 29.68
CA ARG A 765 -2.77 24.92 30.53
C ARG A 765 -4.08 25.71 30.61
N ASN A 766 -5.18 25.03 30.28
CA ASN A 766 -6.59 25.45 30.38
C ASN A 766 -7.17 26.15 29.14
N ALA A 767 -7.98 25.42 28.37
CA ALA A 767 -9.29 25.89 27.91
C ALA A 767 -10.13 24.73 27.35
N SER A 768 -11.36 24.66 27.82
CA SER A 768 -12.44 23.75 27.50
C SER A 768 -13.05 23.97 26.11
N THR A 769 -13.50 22.86 25.51
CA THR A 769 -14.61 22.69 24.55
C THR A 769 -15.29 23.94 23.96
N SER A 770 -15.28 24.09 22.63
CA SER A 770 -16.46 24.53 21.85
C SER A 770 -16.31 24.41 20.32
N SER A 771 -17.32 23.76 19.72
CA SER A 771 -17.93 23.91 18.37
C SER A 771 -17.09 24.06 17.09
N LEU A 772 -17.17 23.06 16.21
CA LEU A 772 -16.94 23.17 14.77
C LEU A 772 -18.14 23.84 14.08
N GLY A 773 -17.89 24.90 13.32
CA GLY A 773 -18.84 25.52 12.39
C GLY A 773 -18.29 25.56 10.97
N SER A 774 -19.13 25.09 10.02
CA SER A 774 -19.17 25.33 8.56
C SER A 774 -17.88 25.28 7.73
N LEU A 775 -17.73 24.22 6.94
CA LEU A 775 -16.78 24.15 5.81
C LEU A 775 -17.32 24.91 4.58
N SER A 776 -16.49 25.78 4.00
CA SER A 776 -16.63 26.32 2.65
C SER A 776 -15.61 25.68 1.70
N SER A 777 -15.76 25.93 0.40
CA SER A 777 -15.23 25.21 -0.77
C SER A 777 -13.72 25.32 -1.06
N SER A 778 -12.84 25.41 -0.05
CA SER A 778 -11.36 25.48 -0.21
C SER A 778 -10.59 24.20 0.19
N GLY A 779 -11.30 23.10 0.51
CA GLY A 779 -10.73 21.94 1.21
C GLY A 779 -9.59 21.18 0.51
N LEU A 780 -9.41 21.30 -0.81
CA LEU A 780 -8.35 20.56 -1.52
C LEU A 780 -6.96 21.20 -1.34
N LEU A 781 -6.91 22.54 -1.23
CA LEU A 781 -5.67 23.28 -0.95
C LEU A 781 -5.32 23.23 0.55
N ASP A 782 -6.33 23.25 1.42
CA ASP A 782 -6.12 23.05 2.85
C ASP A 782 -5.62 21.64 3.16
N CYS A 783 -6.09 20.62 2.42
CA CYS A 783 -5.64 19.23 2.56
C CYS A 783 -4.21 19.02 2.03
N LEU A 784 -3.82 19.66 0.92
CA LEU A 784 -2.43 19.65 0.44
C LEU A 784 -1.49 20.43 1.38
N SER A 785 -1.96 21.50 2.02
CA SER A 785 -1.18 22.21 3.05
C SER A 785 -1.02 21.39 4.33
N GLN A 786 -2.03 20.59 4.71
CA GLN A 786 -1.98 19.68 5.85
C GLN A 786 -1.13 18.43 5.57
N MET A 787 -1.10 17.93 4.33
CA MET A 787 -0.12 16.91 3.91
C MET A 787 1.32 17.46 3.95
N GLY A 788 1.52 18.73 3.61
CA GLY A 788 2.79 19.44 3.80
C GLY A 788 3.17 19.63 5.29
N ALA A 789 2.19 19.80 6.17
CA ALA A 789 2.40 19.87 7.62
C ALA A 789 2.78 18.51 8.25
N SER A 790 2.31 17.40 7.70
CA SER A 790 2.73 16.05 8.11
C SER A 790 4.12 15.66 7.56
N ALA A 791 4.66 16.41 6.60
CA ALA A 791 6.03 16.27 6.09
C ALA A 791 7.04 17.19 6.80
N SER A 792 6.62 17.90 7.87
CA SER A 792 7.31 19.06 8.43
C SER A 792 8.58 18.79 9.28
N GLU A 793 9.07 17.56 9.33
CA GLU A 793 10.15 17.18 10.25
C GLU A 793 11.47 16.90 9.53
N SER A 794 11.85 17.67 8.51
CA SER A 794 13.04 17.30 7.71
C SER A 794 14.37 17.81 8.27
N VAL A 795 14.43 19.01 8.89
CA VAL A 795 15.69 19.57 9.44
C VAL A 795 15.41 20.55 10.58
N ASN A 796 16.05 20.36 11.75
CA ASN A 796 15.92 21.25 12.90
C ASN A 796 17.09 22.25 12.93
N TYR A 797 16.79 23.55 13.07
CA TYR A 797 17.79 24.59 13.37
C TYR A 797 17.53 25.19 14.74
N LEU A 798 18.54 25.18 15.60
CA LEU A 798 18.51 25.88 16.88
C LEU A 798 19.34 27.16 16.78
N LEU A 799 18.78 28.29 17.22
CA LEU A 799 19.55 29.52 17.44
C LEU A 799 19.63 29.79 18.94
N ALA A 800 20.82 29.67 19.53
CA ALA A 800 21.07 30.14 20.88
C ALA A 800 21.62 31.58 20.80
N ALA A 801 20.81 32.55 21.24
CA ALA A 801 21.26 33.94 21.42
C ALA A 801 21.22 34.28 22.91
N LYS A 802 22.39 34.43 23.54
CA LYS A 802 22.48 34.99 24.89
C LYS A 802 22.39 36.50 24.78
N LYS A 803 21.37 37.12 25.38
CA LYS A 803 21.32 38.57 25.55
C LYS A 803 22.48 38.97 26.47
N VAL A 804 23.54 39.54 25.91
CA VAL A 804 24.58 40.19 26.71
C VAL A 804 23.98 41.52 27.18
N VAL A 805 23.50 41.54 28.42
CA VAL A 805 23.18 42.80 29.10
C VAL A 805 24.54 43.47 29.38
N PRO A 806 24.77 44.72 28.95
CA PRO A 806 26.02 45.41 29.30
C PRO A 806 26.16 45.44 30.82
N ALA A 807 27.34 45.06 31.31
CA ALA A 807 27.68 45.18 32.72
C ALA A 807 27.44 46.64 33.13
N ALA A 808 26.70 46.83 34.22
CA ALA A 808 26.52 48.14 34.82
C ALA A 808 27.91 48.75 35.10
N ASP A 809 28.06 50.01 34.72
CA ASP A 809 29.26 50.81 34.92
C ASP A 809 29.64 50.81 36.42
N PRO A 810 30.88 50.48 36.83
CA PRO A 810 31.26 50.44 38.24
C PRO A 810 31.25 51.81 38.95
N ALA A 811 30.85 52.89 38.29
CA ALA A 811 31.01 54.25 38.75
C ALA A 811 29.83 54.84 39.57
N SER A 812 28.81 54.06 39.95
CA SER A 812 27.65 54.60 40.70
C SER A 812 27.27 53.88 42.00
N GLN A 813 28.21 53.21 42.67
CA GLN A 813 28.04 52.88 44.10
C GLN A 813 28.54 54.02 44.99
N SER A 814 27.73 55.08 45.11
CA SER A 814 27.63 55.79 46.38
C SER A 814 26.23 56.38 46.53
N LYS A 815 25.59 56.00 47.65
CA LYS A 815 24.32 56.48 48.23
C LYS A 815 23.08 55.64 47.95
N GLY A 816 22.53 55.08 49.04
CA GLY A 816 21.09 54.86 49.18
C GLY A 816 20.72 53.46 49.66
N GLN A 817 20.60 53.32 50.98
CA GLN A 817 19.85 52.24 51.65
C GLN A 817 18.39 52.20 51.16
N GLY A 818 17.76 51.02 51.16
CA GLY A 818 16.30 50.92 51.23
C GLY A 818 15.69 49.64 50.64
N SER A 819 15.28 48.74 51.55
CA SER A 819 14.09 47.86 51.51
C SER A 819 13.84 46.88 50.36
N GLU A 820 13.74 45.60 50.75
CA GLU A 820 12.74 44.57 50.36
C GLU A 820 12.12 44.60 48.95
N GLN A 821 12.48 43.62 48.11
CA GLN A 821 11.65 42.45 47.74
C GLN A 821 12.34 41.58 46.68
#